data_AF-A0A2D4LVL4-F1
#
_entry.id   AF-A0A2D4LVL4-F1
#
_cell.length_a   1.000
_cell.length_b   1.000
_cell.length_c   1.000
_cell.angle_alpha   90.00
_cell.angle_beta   90.00
_cell.angle_gamma   90.00
#
_symmetry.space_group_name_H-M   'P 1'
#
loop_
_entity.id
_entity.type
_entity.pdbx_description
1 polymer ?
#
loop_
_entity_poly.entity_id
_entity_poly.type
_entity_poly.pdbx_seq_one_letter_code
_entity_poly.pdbx_strand_id
1 'polypeptide(L)'
;MPNAKSKSQHRHKVSQETGRRELVSRSLQSAQHCLENQDFGTAYAHYLLVLNIAPEFKNDLKETFQFTLFKWAEELNSLARIQDLFDCYEHALELYPNDEVIYNSMGEHLFRLGFRDEAAAYFHKARKLNPDFPDAKENFYRVANWVVERWHFIMLNDYSRNLLYQKAIQKAVHSGYKSVLDIGTGTGILSMLAKKAGASPVYACELSKTMYELACEVLVANNLDGEIKLLHMKSFDIEIPKHIPERVSLVITETVDSGLFGEGIVESLIHAWEHLLLPPEPKDGKDDSKNYGKVIPAGATMWGMAVECKEIRRHHRVEVKEIAGVCLPETLKFCSPTSASLKSSETLEPYTTEKLSRIPGGYKALTEIFQVLTVNFNNLQELKKLSTSKPSKMNIPIIKDGILDAVVVWFTLHLDDEFTLSTSPNVDTCWEQAVYPVQGLLDHSVTSGDCVVMEICCQDCYLRIQKISIKTSGYEMDVERNLREKNSEAELCSALASLQTASMLENICQECMLESTEIALLNNLQYHECFKIAIGKVLSSFSHHEESHSMDVIGHHHESEKNQSKNSVTVDPLYILDVSEGFSILPVIAGKLGAVKAYSSVEKEHHQEALSLISEANQFPRETLEFWLSHLQDENKVLQRPKSDKLWSIIILDVIETSGLIQQDVMEKAAISRCLLHSGGKIFPHHVKIYGMLVESNLLLLESAVQGTDPTLGFNIAPFINQFKV
;
A
#
# COMPACT_ATOMS: atom_id res chain seq x y z
N MET A 1 -44.46 18.16 -70.76
CA MET A 1 -44.61 17.51 -69.44
C MET A 1 -43.29 17.55 -68.67
N PRO A 2 -43.04 18.57 -67.83
CA PRO A 2 -41.93 18.55 -66.88
C PRO A 2 -42.42 18.39 -65.43
N ASN A 3 -41.55 17.92 -64.54
CA ASN A 3 -41.63 18.03 -63.07
C ASN A 3 -42.57 17.11 -62.26
N ALA A 4 -42.72 15.84 -62.63
CA ALA A 4 -43.29 14.85 -61.71
C ALA A 4 -42.24 14.23 -60.75
N LYS A 5 -40.99 14.03 -61.21
CA LYS A 5 -39.94 13.35 -60.41
C LYS A 5 -39.27 14.24 -59.35
N SER A 6 -39.12 15.55 -59.57
CA SER A 6 -38.53 16.45 -58.54
C SER A 6 -39.52 16.79 -57.41
N LYS A 7 -40.84 16.86 -57.70
CA LYS A 7 -41.88 17.12 -56.70
C LYS A 7 -42.11 15.95 -55.73
N SER A 8 -41.92 14.69 -56.18
CA SER A 8 -42.10 13.53 -55.28
C SER A 8 -40.93 13.36 -54.31
N GLN A 9 -39.69 13.63 -54.75
CA GLN A 9 -38.52 13.66 -53.87
C GLN A 9 -38.61 14.81 -52.85
N HIS A 10 -39.12 15.98 -53.26
CA HIS A 10 -39.34 17.11 -52.35
C HIS A 10 -40.44 16.84 -51.32
N ARG A 11 -41.57 16.23 -51.72
CA ARG A 11 -42.65 15.83 -50.79
C ARG A 11 -42.21 14.75 -49.82
N HIS A 12 -41.41 13.78 -50.25
CA HIS A 12 -40.86 12.75 -49.36
C HIS A 12 -39.89 13.33 -48.33
N LYS A 13 -39.00 14.25 -48.73
CA LYS A 13 -38.11 14.97 -47.81
C LYS A 13 -38.88 15.81 -46.79
N VAL A 14 -39.90 16.56 -47.23
CA VAL A 14 -40.72 17.40 -46.33
C VAL A 14 -41.54 16.53 -45.36
N SER A 15 -42.10 15.39 -45.82
CA SER A 15 -42.83 14.45 -44.97
C SER A 15 -41.94 13.77 -43.92
N GLN A 16 -40.69 13.44 -44.28
CA GLN A 16 -39.69 12.91 -43.34
C GLN A 16 -39.25 13.96 -42.31
N GLU A 17 -39.06 15.22 -42.73
CA GLU A 17 -38.73 16.32 -41.82
C GLU A 17 -39.85 16.63 -40.83
N THR A 18 -41.13 16.59 -41.26
CA THR A 18 -42.27 16.76 -40.35
C THR A 18 -42.40 15.62 -39.36
N GLY A 19 -42.22 14.35 -39.80
CA GLY A 19 -42.27 13.20 -38.91
C GLY A 19 -41.11 13.20 -37.89
N ARG A 20 -39.92 13.61 -38.32
CA ARG A 20 -38.77 13.81 -37.43
C ARG A 20 -39.05 14.88 -36.37
N ARG A 21 -39.60 16.04 -36.76
CA ARG A 21 -39.95 17.12 -35.80
C ARG A 21 -41.03 16.70 -34.80
N GLU A 22 -42.04 15.97 -35.24
CA GLU A 22 -43.10 15.47 -34.36
C GLU A 22 -42.55 14.44 -33.35
N LEU A 23 -41.70 13.53 -33.82
CA LEU A 23 -41.02 12.55 -32.95
C LEU A 23 -40.16 13.25 -31.90
N VAL A 24 -39.30 14.19 -32.31
CA VAL A 24 -38.44 14.95 -31.38
C VAL A 24 -39.29 15.71 -30.35
N SER A 25 -40.34 16.39 -30.77
CA SER A 25 -41.23 17.13 -29.86
C SER A 25 -41.92 16.21 -28.85
N ARG A 26 -42.39 15.04 -29.28
CA ARG A 26 -43.03 14.06 -28.38
C ARG A 26 -42.03 13.44 -27.42
N SER A 27 -40.85 13.03 -27.92
CA SER A 27 -39.82 12.44 -27.07
C SER A 27 -39.28 13.43 -26.05
N LEU A 28 -39.17 14.73 -26.37
CA LEU A 28 -38.82 15.77 -25.40
C LEU A 28 -39.86 15.91 -24.29
N GLN A 29 -41.14 15.96 -24.64
CA GLN A 29 -42.23 16.02 -23.65
C GLN A 29 -42.24 14.77 -22.76
N SER A 30 -42.07 13.59 -23.35
CA SER A 30 -41.96 12.34 -22.59
C SER A 30 -40.73 12.33 -21.67
N ALA A 31 -39.58 12.80 -22.15
CA ALA A 31 -38.37 12.89 -21.33
C ALA A 31 -38.56 13.79 -20.11
N GLN A 32 -39.15 14.98 -20.30
CA GLN A 32 -39.46 15.91 -19.22
C GLN A 32 -40.46 15.33 -18.22
N HIS A 33 -41.52 14.70 -18.70
CA HIS A 33 -42.52 14.07 -17.84
C HIS A 33 -41.95 12.90 -17.01
N CYS A 34 -41.12 12.06 -17.62
CA CYS A 34 -40.43 10.98 -16.91
C CYS A 34 -39.48 11.54 -15.84
N LEU A 35 -38.74 12.61 -16.17
CA LEU A 35 -37.82 13.26 -15.24
C LEU A 35 -38.55 13.85 -14.01
N GLU A 36 -39.70 14.50 -14.20
CA GLU A 36 -40.54 15.02 -13.10
C GLU A 36 -41.05 13.90 -12.18
N ASN A 37 -41.30 12.71 -12.74
CA ASN A 37 -41.74 11.53 -12.01
C ASN A 37 -40.58 10.70 -11.43
N GLN A 38 -39.33 11.16 -11.57
CA GLN A 38 -38.11 10.43 -11.16
C GLN A 38 -37.92 9.07 -11.86
N ASP A 39 -38.49 8.89 -13.05
CA ASP A 39 -38.20 7.75 -13.93
C ASP A 39 -37.00 8.10 -14.82
N PHE A 40 -35.80 8.05 -14.21
CA PHE A 40 -34.58 8.52 -14.86
C PHE A 40 -34.14 7.63 -16.04
N GLY A 41 -34.38 6.31 -15.97
CA GLY A 41 -34.03 5.39 -17.05
C GLY A 41 -34.83 5.66 -18.34
N THR A 42 -36.14 5.86 -18.23
CA THR A 42 -36.98 6.19 -19.39
C THR A 42 -36.69 7.61 -19.89
N ALA A 43 -36.47 8.56 -18.98
CA ALA A 43 -36.07 9.92 -19.34
C ALA A 43 -34.74 9.93 -20.11
N TYR A 44 -33.73 9.19 -19.64
CA TYR A 44 -32.43 9.04 -20.29
C TYR A 44 -32.57 8.50 -21.71
N ALA A 45 -33.34 7.42 -21.90
CA ALA A 45 -33.58 6.83 -23.22
C ALA A 45 -34.24 7.81 -24.20
N HIS A 46 -35.21 8.60 -23.74
CA HIS A 46 -35.85 9.62 -24.58
C HIS A 46 -34.91 10.78 -24.92
N TYR A 47 -34.12 11.27 -23.97
CA TYR A 47 -33.11 12.31 -24.27
C TYR A 47 -32.03 11.78 -25.22
N LEU A 48 -31.53 10.56 -25.01
CA LEU A 48 -30.55 9.92 -25.89
C LEU A 48 -31.08 9.80 -27.34
N LEU A 49 -32.33 9.40 -27.49
CA LEU A 49 -33.00 9.34 -28.81
C LEU A 49 -33.08 10.71 -29.46
N VAL A 50 -33.52 11.74 -28.71
CA VAL A 50 -33.63 13.12 -29.22
C VAL A 50 -32.28 13.64 -29.68
N LEU A 51 -31.23 13.47 -28.88
CA LEU A 51 -29.90 13.98 -29.18
C LEU A 51 -29.22 13.26 -30.36
N ASN A 52 -29.55 12.00 -30.60
CA ASN A 52 -29.12 11.26 -31.78
C ASN A 52 -29.86 11.70 -33.05
N ILE A 53 -31.19 11.89 -32.97
CA ILE A 53 -32.01 12.26 -34.13
C ILE A 53 -31.87 13.73 -34.48
N ALA A 54 -31.71 14.61 -33.48
CA ALA A 54 -31.68 16.06 -33.61
C ALA A 54 -30.50 16.67 -32.82
N PRO A 55 -29.25 16.56 -33.36
CA PRO A 55 -28.05 17.06 -32.70
C PRO A 55 -28.05 18.57 -32.43
N GLU A 56 -28.91 19.34 -33.11
CA GLU A 56 -29.11 20.77 -32.89
C GLU A 56 -29.49 21.12 -31.44
N PHE A 57 -30.09 20.20 -30.69
CA PHE A 57 -30.48 20.40 -29.29
C PHE A 57 -29.37 20.08 -28.27
N LYS A 58 -28.19 19.61 -28.71
CA LYS A 58 -27.10 19.19 -27.82
C LYS A 58 -26.70 20.27 -26.81
N ASN A 59 -26.59 21.52 -27.25
CA ASN A 59 -26.21 22.60 -26.34
C ASN A 59 -27.33 22.94 -25.35
N ASP A 60 -28.58 22.99 -25.83
CA ASP A 60 -29.73 23.39 -25.00
C ASP A 60 -30.08 22.35 -23.93
N LEU A 61 -29.84 21.07 -24.23
CA LEU A 61 -30.19 19.96 -23.35
C LEU A 61 -29.01 19.41 -22.54
N LYS A 62 -27.80 19.95 -22.71
CA LYS A 62 -26.57 19.41 -22.12
C LYS A 62 -26.72 19.16 -20.62
N GLU A 63 -27.05 20.21 -19.86
CA GLU A 63 -27.17 20.14 -18.39
C GLU A 63 -28.27 19.18 -17.93
N THR A 64 -29.42 19.18 -18.62
CA THR A 64 -30.54 18.29 -18.28
C THR A 64 -30.24 16.83 -18.60
N PHE A 65 -29.53 16.57 -19.70
CA PHE A 65 -29.07 15.24 -20.07
C PHE A 65 -28.04 14.71 -19.07
N GLN A 66 -27.05 15.52 -18.71
CA GLN A 66 -26.06 15.19 -17.67
C GLN A 66 -26.74 14.83 -16.34
N PHE A 67 -27.65 15.69 -15.86
CA PHE A 67 -28.40 15.42 -14.63
C PHE A 67 -29.16 14.09 -14.69
N THR A 68 -29.89 13.85 -15.77
CA THR A 68 -30.64 12.60 -15.97
C THR A 68 -29.71 11.38 -16.00
N LEU A 69 -28.57 11.47 -16.71
CA LEU A 69 -27.55 10.43 -16.78
C LEU A 69 -27.02 10.09 -15.39
N PHE A 70 -26.65 11.08 -14.58
CA PHE A 70 -26.06 10.85 -13.26
C PHE A 70 -27.06 10.22 -12.29
N LYS A 71 -28.31 10.69 -12.30
CA LYS A 71 -29.38 10.06 -11.49
C LYS A 71 -29.65 8.62 -11.91
N TRP A 72 -29.67 8.36 -13.22
CA TRP A 72 -29.83 6.99 -13.71
C TRP A 72 -28.64 6.09 -13.38
N ALA A 73 -27.41 6.62 -13.46
CA ALA A 73 -26.20 5.90 -13.08
C ALA A 73 -26.19 5.54 -11.57
N GLU A 74 -26.62 6.45 -10.70
CA GLU A 74 -26.79 6.18 -9.27
C GLU A 74 -27.78 5.02 -9.02
N GLU A 75 -28.91 5.00 -9.71
CA GLU A 75 -29.90 3.93 -9.62
C GLU A 75 -29.34 2.59 -10.13
N LEU A 76 -28.69 2.58 -11.30
CA LEU A 76 -28.06 1.38 -11.84
C LEU A 76 -26.99 0.80 -10.90
N ASN A 77 -26.20 1.67 -10.28
CA ASN A 77 -25.22 1.27 -9.28
C ASN A 77 -25.88 0.62 -8.05
N SER A 78 -26.98 1.20 -7.55
CA SER A 78 -27.74 0.62 -6.42
C SER A 78 -28.36 -0.75 -6.74
N LEU A 79 -28.65 -1.00 -8.02
CA LEU A 79 -29.17 -2.27 -8.53
C LEU A 79 -28.06 -3.25 -8.94
N ALA A 80 -26.78 -2.91 -8.72
CA ALA A 80 -25.60 -3.66 -9.16
C ALA A 80 -25.57 -3.96 -10.67
N ARG A 81 -26.21 -3.12 -11.49
CA ARG A 81 -26.23 -3.21 -12.96
C ARG A 81 -25.04 -2.45 -13.57
N ILE A 82 -23.83 -2.90 -13.26
CA ILE A 82 -22.59 -2.19 -13.56
C ILE A 82 -22.31 -2.05 -15.07
N GLN A 83 -22.62 -3.08 -15.87
CA GLN A 83 -22.42 -3.01 -17.32
C GLN A 83 -23.30 -1.94 -17.97
N ASP A 84 -24.60 -1.94 -17.65
CA ASP A 84 -25.54 -0.96 -18.20
C ASP A 84 -25.15 0.48 -17.83
N LEU A 85 -24.56 0.67 -16.65
CA LEU A 85 -24.07 1.97 -16.18
C LEU A 85 -22.94 2.49 -17.08
N PHE A 86 -21.97 1.64 -17.39
CA PHE A 86 -20.86 2.03 -18.28
C PHE A 86 -21.30 2.20 -19.72
N ASP A 87 -22.22 1.37 -20.22
CA ASP A 87 -22.84 1.55 -21.53
C ASP A 87 -23.54 2.92 -21.62
N CYS A 88 -24.17 3.40 -20.53
CA CYS A 88 -24.76 4.74 -20.50
C CYS A 88 -23.70 5.85 -20.63
N TYR A 89 -22.59 5.75 -19.91
CA TYR A 89 -21.48 6.71 -20.04
C TYR A 89 -20.86 6.70 -21.44
N GLU A 90 -20.66 5.52 -22.03
CA GLU A 90 -20.12 5.39 -23.40
C GLU A 90 -21.02 6.07 -24.42
N HIS A 91 -22.33 5.77 -24.42
CA HIS A 91 -23.30 6.44 -25.29
C HIS A 91 -23.34 7.97 -25.06
N ALA A 92 -23.20 8.42 -23.81
CA ALA A 92 -23.15 9.83 -23.49
C ALA A 92 -21.89 10.51 -24.07
N LEU A 93 -20.74 9.85 -24.01
CA LEU A 93 -19.47 10.33 -24.57
C LEU A 93 -19.45 10.26 -26.11
N GLU A 94 -20.19 9.36 -26.74
CA GLU A 94 -20.42 9.41 -28.20
C GLU A 94 -21.17 10.69 -28.61
N LEU A 95 -22.12 11.13 -27.79
CA LEU A 95 -22.86 12.37 -28.03
C LEU A 95 -22.04 13.61 -27.66
N TYR A 96 -21.31 13.57 -26.56
CA TYR A 96 -20.52 14.67 -26.02
C TYR A 96 -19.05 14.25 -25.76
N PRO A 97 -18.23 14.10 -26.81
CA PRO A 97 -16.87 13.53 -26.69
C PRO A 97 -15.87 14.44 -25.96
N ASN A 98 -16.21 15.70 -25.73
CA ASN A 98 -15.36 16.68 -25.06
C ASN A 98 -16.01 17.19 -23.77
N ASP A 99 -16.85 16.38 -23.13
CA ASP A 99 -17.53 16.75 -21.88
C ASP A 99 -16.73 16.31 -20.66
N GLU A 100 -16.16 17.30 -19.98
CA GLU A 100 -15.34 17.09 -18.80
C GLU A 100 -16.13 16.53 -17.61
N VAL A 101 -17.42 16.87 -17.50
CA VAL A 101 -18.26 16.46 -16.37
C VAL A 101 -18.60 14.97 -16.49
N ILE A 102 -18.97 14.52 -17.69
CA ILE A 102 -19.25 13.11 -17.97
C ILE A 102 -18.00 12.26 -17.75
N TYR A 103 -16.83 12.70 -18.22
CA TYR A 103 -15.58 12.01 -17.95
C TYR A 103 -15.25 11.92 -16.45
N ASN A 104 -15.42 13.02 -15.71
CA ASN A 104 -15.20 13.01 -14.26
C ASN A 104 -16.17 12.06 -13.54
N SER A 105 -17.46 12.08 -13.85
CA SER A 105 -18.46 11.21 -13.22
C SER A 105 -18.24 9.72 -13.54
N MET A 106 -17.79 9.39 -14.75
CA MET A 106 -17.40 8.03 -15.10
C MET A 106 -16.19 7.57 -14.28
N GLY A 107 -15.17 8.44 -14.15
CA GLY A 107 -14.00 8.20 -13.31
C GLY A 107 -14.37 7.97 -11.84
N GLU A 108 -15.33 8.72 -11.30
CA GLU A 108 -15.79 8.57 -9.91
C GLU A 108 -16.46 7.21 -9.65
N HIS A 109 -17.26 6.72 -10.60
CA HIS A 109 -17.86 5.39 -10.51
C HIS A 109 -16.80 4.29 -10.59
N LEU A 110 -15.82 4.40 -11.50
CA LEU A 110 -14.69 3.47 -11.58
C LEU A 110 -13.88 3.47 -10.28
N PHE A 111 -13.64 4.65 -9.72
CA PHE A 111 -12.91 4.80 -8.47
C PHE A 111 -13.62 4.11 -7.31
N ARG A 112 -14.95 4.29 -7.18
CA ARG A 112 -15.77 3.61 -6.16
C ARG A 112 -15.79 2.09 -6.31
N LEU A 113 -15.65 1.59 -7.54
CA LEU A 113 -15.56 0.15 -7.83
C LEU A 113 -14.15 -0.43 -7.68
N GLY A 114 -13.15 0.40 -7.36
CA GLY A 114 -11.75 -0.03 -7.17
C GLY A 114 -10.90 -0.02 -8.44
N PHE A 115 -11.44 0.38 -9.60
CA PHE A 115 -10.72 0.48 -10.87
C PHE A 115 -9.92 1.80 -10.95
N ARG A 116 -8.83 1.87 -10.17
CA ARG A 116 -8.04 3.10 -9.95
C ARG A 116 -7.34 3.60 -11.20
N ASP A 117 -6.77 2.70 -12.01
CA ASP A 117 -6.03 3.07 -13.22
C ASP A 117 -6.94 3.68 -14.29
N GLU A 118 -8.09 3.03 -14.53
CA GLU A 118 -9.10 3.53 -15.44
C GLU A 118 -9.69 4.85 -14.95
N ALA A 119 -9.99 4.96 -13.65
CA ALA A 119 -10.48 6.20 -13.04
C ALA A 119 -9.51 7.36 -13.27
N ALA A 120 -8.21 7.14 -13.04
CA ALA A 120 -7.18 8.15 -13.28
C ALA A 120 -7.12 8.61 -14.73
N ALA A 121 -7.25 7.69 -15.70
CA ALA A 121 -7.29 8.04 -17.12
C ALA A 121 -8.48 8.97 -17.44
N TYR A 122 -9.65 8.71 -16.86
CA TYR A 122 -10.84 9.54 -17.07
C TYR A 122 -10.77 10.90 -16.37
N PHE A 123 -10.28 10.96 -15.13
CA PHE A 123 -10.02 12.24 -14.45
C PHE A 123 -8.96 13.07 -15.19
N HIS A 124 -7.91 12.43 -15.73
CA HIS A 124 -6.89 13.11 -16.53
C HIS A 124 -7.47 13.70 -17.82
N LYS A 125 -8.32 12.96 -18.52
CA LYS A 125 -9.05 13.45 -19.71
C LYS A 125 -9.94 14.65 -19.37
N ALA A 126 -10.74 14.55 -18.32
CA ALA A 126 -11.59 15.66 -17.85
C ALA A 126 -10.75 16.92 -17.57
N ARG A 127 -9.63 16.75 -16.88
CA ARG A 127 -8.70 17.85 -16.57
C ARG A 127 -7.97 18.40 -17.80
N LYS A 128 -7.63 17.57 -18.79
CA LYS A 128 -7.06 18.02 -20.08
C LYS A 128 -8.05 18.87 -20.87
N LEU A 129 -9.35 18.53 -20.82
CA LEU A 129 -10.41 19.29 -21.48
C LEU A 129 -10.68 20.63 -20.77
N ASN A 130 -10.72 20.62 -19.43
CA ASN A 130 -10.94 21.80 -18.62
C ASN A 130 -9.98 21.82 -17.41
N PRO A 131 -8.82 22.49 -17.52
CA PRO A 131 -7.83 22.58 -16.44
C PRO A 131 -8.33 23.28 -15.16
N ASP A 132 -9.37 24.11 -15.28
CA ASP A 132 -9.96 24.88 -14.20
C ASP A 132 -11.16 24.16 -13.54
N PHE A 133 -11.48 22.92 -13.96
CA PHE A 133 -12.54 22.12 -13.35
C PHE A 133 -12.11 21.54 -11.98
N PRO A 134 -12.63 22.03 -10.85
CA PRO A 134 -12.11 21.67 -9.52
C PRO A 134 -12.29 20.19 -9.20
N ASP A 135 -13.46 19.62 -9.50
CA ASP A 135 -13.78 18.23 -9.15
C ASP A 135 -12.84 17.24 -9.85
N ALA A 136 -12.60 17.43 -11.15
CA ALA A 136 -11.65 16.60 -11.91
C ALA A 136 -10.21 16.74 -11.37
N LYS A 137 -9.83 17.93 -10.91
CA LYS A 137 -8.51 18.16 -10.32
C LYS A 137 -8.37 17.46 -8.96
N GLU A 138 -9.36 17.59 -8.09
CA GLU A 138 -9.38 16.94 -6.79
C GLU A 138 -9.40 15.41 -6.93
N ASN A 139 -10.30 14.89 -7.76
CA ASN A 139 -10.40 13.46 -8.02
C ASN A 139 -9.12 12.89 -8.65
N PHE A 140 -8.51 13.62 -9.60
CA PHE A 140 -7.23 13.21 -10.16
C PHE A 140 -6.12 13.20 -9.10
N TYR A 141 -6.06 14.17 -8.20
CA TYR A 141 -5.07 14.18 -7.11
C TYR A 141 -5.24 13.02 -6.15
N ARG A 142 -6.49 12.63 -5.84
CA ARG A 142 -6.76 11.44 -5.02
C ARG A 142 -6.13 10.19 -5.63
N VAL A 143 -6.18 10.05 -6.96
CA VAL A 143 -5.64 8.86 -7.66
C VAL A 143 -4.21 8.97 -8.16
N ALA A 144 -3.65 10.18 -8.24
CA ALA A 144 -2.32 10.40 -8.81
C ALA A 144 -1.23 9.58 -8.09
N ASN A 145 -1.35 9.41 -6.77
CA ASN A 145 -0.44 8.59 -5.97
C ASN A 145 -0.43 7.11 -6.34
N TRP A 146 -1.52 6.56 -6.89
CA TRP A 146 -1.58 5.14 -7.27
C TRP A 146 -1.04 4.87 -8.67
N VAL A 147 -1.07 5.87 -9.56
CA VAL A 147 -0.72 5.67 -10.99
C VAL A 147 0.71 6.08 -11.33
N VAL A 148 1.32 6.95 -10.52
CA VAL A 148 2.72 7.35 -10.64
C VAL A 148 3.36 7.27 -9.27
N GLU A 149 4.36 6.42 -9.13
CA GLU A 149 5.06 6.31 -7.87
C GLU A 149 5.82 7.58 -7.51
N ARG A 150 5.82 7.93 -6.22
CA ARG A 150 6.36 9.21 -5.74
C ARG A 150 7.87 9.31 -5.86
N TRP A 151 8.57 8.18 -5.79
CA TRP A 151 10.03 8.13 -5.92
C TRP A 151 10.51 8.64 -7.29
N HIS A 152 9.70 8.59 -8.36
CA HIS A 152 10.05 9.19 -9.65
C HIS A 152 10.40 10.68 -9.55
N PHE A 153 9.70 11.45 -8.71
CA PHE A 153 9.99 12.89 -8.54
C PHE A 153 11.35 13.12 -7.89
N ILE A 154 11.65 12.37 -6.83
CA ILE A 154 12.91 12.48 -6.09
C ILE A 154 14.07 12.03 -6.98
N MET A 155 13.92 10.93 -7.72
CA MET A 155 14.95 10.45 -8.63
C MET A 155 15.22 11.42 -9.79
N LEU A 156 14.19 12.03 -10.36
CA LEU A 156 14.37 13.03 -11.43
C LEU A 156 15.02 14.31 -10.90
N ASN A 157 14.76 14.64 -9.63
CA ASN A 157 15.43 15.74 -8.93
C ASN A 157 16.86 15.41 -8.49
N ASP A 158 17.26 14.13 -8.48
CA ASP A 158 18.63 13.69 -8.14
C ASP A 158 19.60 13.96 -9.30
N TYR A 159 20.05 15.21 -9.38
CA TYR A 159 21.00 15.66 -10.39
C TYR A 159 22.30 14.84 -10.40
N SER A 160 22.80 14.46 -9.22
CA SER A 160 24.05 13.70 -9.08
C SER A 160 23.91 12.32 -9.69
N ARG A 161 22.81 11.61 -9.41
CA ARG A 161 22.46 10.33 -10.04
C ARG A 161 22.36 10.46 -11.56
N ASN A 162 21.58 11.45 -12.03
CA ASN A 162 21.37 11.67 -13.47
C ASN A 162 22.69 11.95 -14.20
N LEU A 163 23.58 12.75 -13.60
CA LEU A 163 24.89 13.08 -14.17
C LEU A 163 25.82 11.86 -14.25
N LEU A 164 25.80 10.98 -13.24
CA LEU A 164 26.63 9.77 -13.25
C LEU A 164 26.15 8.76 -14.29
N TYR A 165 24.84 8.55 -14.42
CA TYR A 165 24.27 7.77 -15.53
C TYR A 165 24.65 8.36 -16.88
N GLN A 166 24.52 9.69 -17.07
CA GLN A 166 24.93 10.35 -18.31
C GLN A 166 26.39 10.04 -18.66
N LYS A 167 27.32 10.15 -17.70
CA LYS A 167 28.74 9.89 -17.94
C LYS A 167 29.02 8.44 -18.30
N ALA A 168 28.45 7.49 -17.56
CA ALA A 168 28.62 6.06 -17.83
C ALA A 168 28.07 5.67 -19.21
N ILE A 169 26.85 6.13 -19.54
CA ILE A 169 26.22 5.90 -20.84
C ILE A 169 27.06 6.52 -21.96
N GLN A 170 27.49 7.77 -21.82
CA GLN A 170 28.34 8.43 -22.83
C GLN A 170 29.65 7.67 -23.06
N LYS A 171 30.31 7.22 -22.00
CA LYS A 171 31.53 6.43 -22.11
C LYS A 171 31.30 5.13 -22.87
N ALA A 172 30.24 4.37 -22.54
CA ALA A 172 29.91 3.13 -23.24
C ALA A 172 29.60 3.38 -24.73
N VAL A 173 28.74 4.36 -25.02
CA VAL A 173 28.35 4.70 -26.40
C VAL A 173 29.55 5.19 -27.22
N HIS A 174 30.46 5.99 -26.65
CA HIS A 174 31.69 6.40 -27.33
C HIS A 174 32.70 5.26 -27.52
N SER A 175 32.65 4.23 -26.68
CA SER A 175 33.53 3.05 -26.77
C SER A 175 33.12 2.07 -27.88
N GLY A 176 31.88 2.17 -28.37
CA GLY A 176 31.39 1.41 -29.53
C GLY A 176 30.03 0.74 -29.32
N TYR A 177 29.46 0.77 -28.12
CA TYR A 177 28.16 0.17 -27.84
C TYR A 177 27.03 1.10 -28.34
N LYS A 178 26.68 1.00 -29.63
CA LYS A 178 25.78 1.95 -30.32
C LYS A 178 24.31 1.56 -30.35
N SER A 179 23.97 0.26 -30.30
CA SER A 179 22.58 -0.20 -30.23
C SER A 179 22.19 -0.42 -28.77
N VAL A 180 21.11 0.23 -28.33
CA VAL A 180 20.73 0.35 -26.91
C VAL A 180 19.31 -0.15 -26.66
N LEU A 181 19.12 -0.89 -25.57
CA LEU A 181 17.81 -1.18 -24.98
C LEU A 181 17.76 -0.65 -23.55
N ASP A 182 16.81 0.22 -23.25
CA ASP A 182 16.52 0.75 -21.92
C ASP A 182 15.33 -0.02 -21.31
N ILE A 183 15.58 -0.77 -20.23
CA ILE A 183 14.58 -1.61 -19.55
C ILE A 183 14.04 -0.86 -18.34
N GLY A 184 12.71 -0.67 -18.28
CA GLY A 184 12.07 0.12 -17.22
C GLY A 184 12.35 1.60 -17.42
N THR A 185 12.05 2.11 -18.61
CA THR A 185 12.51 3.45 -19.02
C THR A 185 11.89 4.59 -18.23
N GLY A 186 10.75 4.37 -17.55
CA GLY A 186 10.03 5.39 -16.80
C GLY A 186 9.66 6.56 -17.70
N THR A 187 10.32 7.70 -17.50
CA THR A 187 10.10 8.92 -18.31
C THR A 187 10.87 8.97 -19.64
N GLY A 188 11.74 7.98 -19.91
CA GLY A 188 12.61 7.99 -21.08
C GLY A 188 13.96 8.67 -20.86
N ILE A 189 14.27 9.17 -19.66
CA ILE A 189 15.48 9.98 -19.43
C ILE A 189 16.79 9.27 -19.81
N LEU A 190 16.94 7.98 -19.48
CA LEU A 190 18.16 7.22 -19.80
C LEU A 190 18.27 6.94 -21.31
N SER A 191 17.15 6.63 -21.96
CA SER A 191 17.05 6.53 -23.42
C SER A 191 17.44 7.83 -24.13
N MET A 192 16.95 8.98 -23.65
CA MET A 192 17.31 10.29 -24.20
C MET A 192 18.80 10.61 -23.98
N LEU A 193 19.38 10.23 -22.84
CA LEU A 193 20.81 10.34 -22.59
C LEU A 193 21.64 9.49 -23.57
N ALA A 194 21.22 8.24 -23.82
CA ALA A 194 21.87 7.37 -24.78
C ALA A 194 21.80 7.94 -26.20
N LYS A 195 20.62 8.43 -26.61
CA LYS A 195 20.45 9.06 -27.93
C LYS A 195 21.31 10.31 -28.08
N LYS A 196 21.37 11.17 -27.05
CA LYS A 196 22.22 12.37 -27.01
C LYS A 196 23.72 12.02 -27.06
N ALA A 197 24.13 10.87 -26.55
CA ALA A 197 25.49 10.35 -26.66
C ALA A 197 25.82 9.77 -28.07
N GLY A 198 24.84 9.71 -28.97
CA GLY A 198 25.01 9.20 -30.33
C GLY A 198 24.76 7.70 -30.47
N ALA A 199 23.93 7.11 -29.60
CA ALA A 199 23.42 5.76 -29.80
C ALA A 199 22.37 5.72 -30.91
N SER A 200 22.39 4.68 -31.73
CA SER A 200 21.39 4.39 -32.74
C SER A 200 21.53 2.94 -33.22
N PRO A 201 20.47 2.12 -33.23
CA PRO A 201 19.11 2.43 -32.73
C PRO A 201 19.02 2.46 -31.19
N VAL A 202 17.98 3.12 -30.66
CA VAL A 202 17.62 3.12 -29.24
C VAL A 202 16.20 2.58 -29.08
N TYR A 203 16.06 1.53 -28.27
CA TYR A 203 14.80 0.93 -27.87
C TYR A 203 14.58 1.15 -26.38
N ALA A 204 13.33 1.27 -25.97
CA ALA A 204 12.95 1.43 -24.57
C ALA A 204 11.69 0.60 -24.29
N CYS A 205 11.58 -0.01 -23.10
CA CYS A 205 10.36 -0.66 -22.67
C CYS A 205 9.88 -0.17 -21.30
N GLU A 206 8.57 -0.05 -21.16
CA GLU A 206 7.88 0.36 -19.94
C GLU A 206 6.64 -0.51 -19.76
N LEU A 207 6.42 -0.99 -18.52
CA LEU A 207 5.27 -1.83 -18.18
C LEU A 207 4.05 -0.98 -17.81
N SER A 208 4.24 0.09 -17.04
CA SER A 208 3.15 0.96 -16.62
C SER A 208 2.62 1.72 -17.82
N LYS A 209 1.33 1.53 -18.14
CA LYS A 209 0.67 2.26 -19.22
C LYS A 209 0.77 3.77 -19.01
N THR A 210 0.57 4.24 -17.78
CA THR A 210 0.67 5.66 -17.42
C THR A 210 2.07 6.20 -17.70
N MET A 211 3.12 5.48 -17.30
CA MET A 211 4.50 5.89 -17.55
C MET A 211 4.88 5.79 -19.02
N TYR A 212 4.38 4.78 -19.74
CA TYR A 212 4.55 4.66 -21.19
C TYR A 212 3.96 5.85 -21.95
N GLU A 213 2.71 6.23 -21.65
CA GLU A 213 2.05 7.38 -22.28
C GLU A 213 2.78 8.69 -21.92
N LEU A 214 3.22 8.84 -20.66
CA LEU A 214 4.02 9.97 -20.21
C LEU A 214 5.36 10.05 -20.96
N ALA A 215 6.07 8.93 -21.13
CA ALA A 215 7.32 8.87 -21.87
C ALA A 215 7.13 9.24 -23.35
N CYS A 216 6.04 8.80 -23.99
CA CYS A 216 5.69 9.26 -25.33
C CYS A 216 5.57 10.79 -25.40
N GLU A 217 4.83 11.42 -24.48
CA GLU A 217 4.68 12.88 -24.44
C GLU A 217 6.04 13.58 -24.20
N VAL A 218 6.87 13.05 -23.30
CA VAL A 218 8.21 13.57 -23.02
C VAL A 218 9.12 13.47 -24.26
N LEU A 219 9.12 12.34 -24.97
CA LEU A 219 9.95 12.15 -26.17
C LEU A 219 9.55 13.13 -27.28
N VAL A 220 8.25 13.33 -27.51
CA VAL A 220 7.74 14.34 -28.45
C VAL A 220 8.23 15.73 -28.04
N ALA A 221 8.10 16.09 -26.76
CA ALA A 221 8.48 17.40 -26.25
C ALA A 221 9.98 17.70 -26.35
N ASN A 222 10.82 16.66 -26.45
CA ASN A 222 12.27 16.76 -26.61
C ASN A 222 12.73 16.54 -28.07
N ASN A 223 11.80 16.46 -29.03
CA ASN A 223 12.07 16.20 -30.45
C ASN A 223 12.79 14.86 -30.70
N LEU A 224 12.42 13.83 -29.93
CA LEU A 224 12.97 12.47 -30.01
C LEU A 224 11.91 11.42 -30.36
N ASP A 225 10.70 11.85 -30.73
CA ASP A 225 9.68 10.97 -31.30
C ASP A 225 10.16 10.34 -32.62
N GLY A 226 9.91 9.05 -32.80
CA GLY A 226 10.43 8.25 -33.92
C GLY A 226 11.94 7.94 -33.87
N GLU A 227 12.74 8.69 -33.13
CA GLU A 227 14.19 8.45 -32.96
C GLU A 227 14.52 7.40 -31.88
N ILE A 228 13.58 7.20 -30.95
CA ILE A 228 13.60 6.20 -29.89
C ILE A 228 12.32 5.37 -30.00
N LYS A 229 12.44 4.05 -30.13
CA LYS A 229 11.28 3.16 -30.23
C LYS A 229 10.86 2.69 -28.83
N LEU A 230 9.74 3.22 -28.34
CA LEU A 230 9.16 2.86 -27.05
C LEU A 230 8.17 1.68 -27.18
N LEU A 231 8.27 0.70 -26.28
CA LEU A 231 7.46 -0.51 -26.25
C LEU A 231 6.69 -0.60 -24.91
N HIS A 232 5.37 -0.70 -24.97
CA HIS A 232 4.52 -0.94 -23.79
C HIS A 232 4.44 -2.45 -23.51
N MET A 233 5.43 -2.98 -22.78
CA MET A 233 5.53 -4.41 -22.42
C MET A 233 6.65 -4.64 -21.41
N LYS A 234 6.64 -5.81 -20.75
CA LYS A 234 7.79 -6.27 -19.96
C LYS A 234 8.95 -6.64 -20.86
N SER A 235 10.17 -6.53 -20.33
CA SER A 235 11.39 -6.95 -21.03
C SER A 235 11.36 -8.43 -21.46
N PHE A 236 10.71 -9.28 -20.67
CA PHE A 236 10.51 -10.72 -20.92
C PHE A 236 9.68 -11.04 -22.16
N ASP A 237 8.82 -10.11 -22.58
CA ASP A 237 7.92 -10.32 -23.71
C ASP A 237 8.53 -9.78 -25.02
N ILE A 238 9.74 -9.22 -24.97
CA ILE A 238 10.44 -8.71 -26.14
C ILE A 238 11.01 -9.89 -26.94
N GLU A 239 10.64 -9.96 -28.22
CA GLU A 239 11.03 -11.03 -29.13
C GLU A 239 11.78 -10.44 -30.33
N ILE A 240 12.78 -11.18 -30.82
CA ILE A 240 13.51 -10.86 -32.04
C ILE A 240 13.07 -11.83 -33.14
N PRO A 241 12.69 -11.36 -34.35
CA PRO A 241 12.72 -9.97 -34.83
C PRO A 241 11.42 -9.17 -34.61
N LYS A 242 10.42 -9.73 -33.93
CA LYS A 242 9.05 -9.20 -33.86
C LYS A 242 8.97 -7.79 -33.25
N HIS A 243 9.64 -7.57 -32.12
CA HIS A 243 9.59 -6.32 -31.37
C HIS A 243 10.82 -5.44 -31.64
N ILE A 244 12.01 -6.05 -31.71
CA ILE A 244 13.26 -5.40 -32.12
C ILE A 244 13.94 -6.23 -33.22
N PRO A 245 14.61 -5.62 -34.21
CA PRO A 245 15.10 -6.31 -35.40
C PRO A 245 16.29 -7.24 -35.12
N GLU A 246 17.16 -6.86 -34.19
CA GLU A 246 18.39 -7.57 -33.86
C GLU A 246 18.80 -7.34 -32.41
N ARG A 247 19.79 -8.10 -31.94
CA ARG A 247 20.33 -7.99 -30.59
C ARG A 247 21.05 -6.65 -30.41
N VAL A 248 20.96 -6.09 -29.21
CA VAL A 248 21.59 -4.82 -28.85
C VAL A 248 22.97 -5.02 -28.22
N SER A 249 23.82 -4.00 -28.36
CA SER A 249 25.15 -3.96 -27.77
C SER A 249 25.15 -3.46 -26.33
N LEU A 250 24.15 -2.68 -25.93
CA LEU A 250 24.03 -2.13 -24.58
C LEU A 250 22.62 -2.30 -24.05
N VAL A 251 22.52 -2.83 -22.83
CA VAL A 251 21.31 -2.71 -22.01
C VAL A 251 21.57 -1.71 -20.91
N ILE A 252 20.63 -0.78 -20.73
CA ILE A 252 20.60 0.15 -19.60
C ILE A 252 19.36 -0.21 -18.79
N THR A 253 19.49 -0.25 -17.47
CA THR A 253 18.35 -0.44 -16.57
C THR A 253 18.55 0.33 -15.27
N GLU A 254 17.42 0.71 -14.67
CA GLU A 254 17.33 1.17 -13.29
C GLU A 254 16.11 0.54 -12.59
N THR A 255 15.79 -0.72 -12.92
CA THR A 255 14.74 -1.49 -12.23
C THR A 255 15.28 -2.08 -10.93
N VAL A 256 15.65 -1.23 -9.97
CA VAL A 256 16.21 -1.61 -8.67
C VAL A 256 15.37 -0.99 -7.57
N ASP A 257 15.19 -1.68 -6.45
CA ASP A 257 14.54 -1.13 -5.27
C ASP A 257 15.57 -0.89 -4.15
N SER A 258 15.12 -0.53 -2.94
CA SER A 258 15.99 -0.38 -1.76
C SER A 258 16.75 -1.65 -1.38
N GLY A 259 16.19 -2.83 -1.68
CA GLY A 259 16.85 -4.14 -1.52
C GLY A 259 17.58 -4.65 -2.77
N LEU A 260 17.82 -3.77 -3.74
CA LEU A 260 18.44 -4.01 -5.06
C LEU A 260 17.62 -4.89 -6.02
N PHE A 261 17.07 -6.01 -5.55
CA PHE A 261 16.50 -7.04 -6.44
C PHE A 261 14.96 -7.04 -6.55
N GLY A 262 14.25 -6.31 -5.70
CA GLY A 262 12.79 -6.36 -5.56
C GLY A 262 12.01 -5.97 -6.82
N GLU A 263 12.61 -5.20 -7.73
CA GLU A 263 12.04 -4.85 -9.03
C GLU A 263 12.39 -5.83 -10.17
N GLY A 264 12.96 -6.99 -9.85
CA GLY A 264 13.18 -8.08 -10.83
C GLY A 264 14.32 -7.81 -11.82
N ILE A 265 15.36 -7.08 -11.40
CA ILE A 265 16.56 -6.82 -12.23
C ILE A 265 17.25 -8.11 -12.66
N VAL A 266 17.32 -9.13 -11.78
CA VAL A 266 18.07 -10.36 -12.04
C VAL A 266 17.44 -11.13 -13.19
N GLU A 267 16.13 -11.34 -13.12
CA GLU A 267 15.37 -12.03 -14.16
C GLU A 267 15.45 -11.24 -15.46
N SER A 268 15.19 -9.92 -15.41
CA SER A 268 15.22 -9.05 -16.58
C SER A 268 16.54 -9.14 -17.33
N LEU A 269 17.65 -9.17 -16.60
CA LEU A 269 18.98 -9.31 -17.18
C LEU A 269 19.30 -10.72 -17.65
N ILE A 270 18.82 -11.78 -16.98
CA ILE A 270 18.94 -13.15 -17.50
C ILE A 270 18.29 -13.24 -18.87
N HIS A 271 17.04 -12.79 -19.00
CA HIS A 271 16.32 -12.77 -20.27
C HIS A 271 17.05 -11.91 -21.30
N ALA A 272 17.50 -10.71 -20.92
CA ALA A 272 18.23 -9.84 -21.82
C ALA A 272 19.51 -10.51 -22.35
N TRP A 273 20.33 -11.12 -21.51
CA TRP A 273 21.53 -11.85 -21.94
C TRP A 273 21.21 -13.03 -22.86
N GLU A 274 20.15 -13.78 -22.56
CA GLU A 274 19.77 -14.96 -23.34
C GLU A 274 19.18 -14.60 -24.71
N HIS A 275 18.42 -13.51 -24.80
CA HIS A 275 17.56 -13.24 -25.96
C HIS A 275 17.84 -11.91 -26.67
N LEU A 276 18.27 -10.87 -25.96
CA LEU A 276 18.26 -9.48 -26.44
C LEU A 276 19.65 -8.86 -26.61
N LEU A 277 20.64 -9.24 -25.81
CA LEU A 277 22.00 -8.72 -25.85
C LEU A 277 22.88 -9.53 -26.79
N LEU A 278 23.85 -8.85 -27.40
CA LEU A 278 25.00 -9.51 -28.03
C LEU A 278 25.79 -10.35 -27.02
N PRO A 279 26.59 -11.34 -27.46
CA PRO A 279 27.40 -12.17 -26.56
C PRO A 279 28.33 -11.33 -25.67
N PRO A 280 28.64 -11.78 -24.44
CA PRO A 280 29.58 -11.05 -23.57
C PRO A 280 31.00 -11.07 -24.14
N GLU A 281 31.80 -10.08 -23.77
CA GLU A 281 33.20 -9.97 -24.19
C GLU A 281 34.03 -11.18 -23.69
N PRO A 282 34.81 -11.85 -24.57
CA PRO A 282 35.64 -12.97 -24.18
C PRO A 282 36.79 -12.52 -23.26
N LYS A 283 37.04 -13.29 -22.20
CA LYS A 283 38.09 -12.99 -21.19
C LYS A 283 39.51 -12.86 -21.75
N ASP A 284 39.77 -13.40 -22.95
CA ASP A 284 41.10 -13.44 -23.55
C ASP A 284 41.42 -12.23 -24.45
N GLY A 285 40.47 -11.30 -24.68
CA GLY A 285 40.70 -10.03 -25.38
C GLY A 285 41.25 -10.15 -26.82
N LYS A 286 41.08 -11.31 -27.47
CA LYS A 286 41.71 -11.66 -28.75
C LYS A 286 40.89 -11.33 -30.00
N ASP A 287 39.73 -10.71 -29.85
CA ASP A 287 38.82 -10.42 -30.95
C ASP A 287 38.44 -8.93 -30.97
N ASP A 288 39.05 -8.21 -31.93
CA ASP A 288 38.89 -6.77 -32.16
C ASP A 288 37.54 -6.42 -32.82
N SER A 289 36.65 -7.39 -33.06
CA SER A 289 35.39 -7.15 -33.78
C SER A 289 34.38 -6.27 -33.04
N LYS A 290 34.61 -5.94 -31.75
CA LYS A 290 33.78 -5.07 -30.90
C LYS A 290 32.27 -5.38 -30.92
N ASN A 291 31.91 -6.64 -31.18
CA ASN A 291 30.51 -7.05 -31.33
C ASN A 291 30.00 -7.78 -30.07
N TYR A 292 30.06 -7.08 -28.94
CA TYR A 292 29.73 -7.65 -27.63
C TYR A 292 28.61 -6.89 -26.93
N GLY A 293 27.91 -7.59 -26.04
CA GLY A 293 26.91 -7.03 -25.14
C GLY A 293 27.57 -6.45 -23.89
N LYS A 294 26.96 -5.39 -23.35
CA LYS A 294 27.27 -4.80 -22.05
C LYS A 294 25.99 -4.37 -21.34
N VAL A 295 26.01 -4.39 -20.01
CA VAL A 295 24.94 -3.88 -19.15
C VAL A 295 25.44 -2.70 -18.32
N ILE A 296 24.60 -1.67 -18.19
CA ILE A 296 24.71 -0.60 -17.19
C ILE A 296 23.46 -0.64 -16.31
N PRO A 297 23.59 -0.76 -14.97
CA PRO A 297 24.82 -0.88 -14.19
C PRO A 297 25.61 -2.16 -14.50
N ALA A 298 26.93 -2.10 -14.36
CA ALA A 298 27.81 -3.25 -14.57
C ALA A 298 27.70 -4.31 -13.46
N GLY A 299 27.35 -3.89 -12.25
CA GLY A 299 27.18 -4.75 -11.09
C GLY A 299 26.78 -3.97 -9.84
N ALA A 300 26.72 -4.64 -8.71
CA ALA A 300 26.42 -4.03 -7.42
C ALA A 300 27.14 -4.73 -6.26
N THR A 301 27.38 -3.98 -5.18
CA THR A 301 27.84 -4.52 -3.89
C THR A 301 26.86 -4.11 -2.81
N MET A 302 26.31 -5.08 -2.08
CA MET A 302 25.40 -4.85 -0.96
C MET A 302 26.17 -4.86 0.36
N TRP A 303 25.80 -3.93 1.23
CA TRP A 303 26.40 -3.69 2.53
C TRP A 303 25.34 -3.84 3.62
N GLY A 304 25.74 -4.35 4.78
CA GLY A 304 24.87 -4.59 5.91
C GLY A 304 25.43 -4.00 7.21
N MET A 305 24.53 -3.70 8.13
CA MET A 305 24.84 -3.26 9.49
C MET A 305 23.73 -3.69 10.44
N ALA A 306 24.09 -4.33 11.55
CA ALA A 306 23.12 -4.59 12.62
C ALA A 306 22.95 -3.33 13.48
N VAL A 307 21.70 -2.99 13.82
CA VAL A 307 21.37 -1.75 14.50
C VAL A 307 20.41 -1.96 15.68
N GLU A 308 20.55 -1.07 16.66
CA GLU A 308 19.51 -0.74 17.62
C GLU A 308 18.74 0.48 17.10
N CYS A 309 17.42 0.37 16.99
CA CYS A 309 16.53 1.44 16.54
C CYS A 309 15.13 1.24 17.11
N LYS A 310 14.73 2.11 18.04
CA LYS A 310 13.42 2.06 18.70
C LYS A 310 12.27 2.26 17.74
N GLU A 311 12.46 3.05 16.68
CA GLU A 311 11.42 3.32 15.69
C GLU A 311 11.12 2.08 14.84
N ILE A 312 12.14 1.35 14.40
CA ILE A 312 11.92 0.05 13.72
C ILE A 312 11.28 -0.92 14.71
N ARG A 313 11.82 -1.00 15.93
CA ARG A 313 11.32 -1.90 16.95
C ARG A 313 9.83 -1.73 17.24
N ARG A 314 9.36 -0.49 17.42
CA ARG A 314 7.95 -0.22 17.78
C ARG A 314 6.95 -0.70 16.72
N HIS A 315 7.38 -0.88 15.48
CA HIS A 315 6.55 -1.34 14.36
C HIS A 315 6.64 -2.84 14.08
N HIS A 316 7.61 -3.54 14.65
CA HIS A 316 7.87 -4.95 14.34
C HIS A 316 7.89 -5.86 15.56
N ARG A 317 7.90 -5.32 16.78
CA ARG A 317 7.91 -6.09 18.02
C ARG A 317 7.02 -5.44 19.08
N VAL A 318 6.11 -6.22 19.66
CA VAL A 318 5.35 -5.81 20.86
C VAL A 318 6.29 -5.89 22.07
N GLU A 319 6.58 -4.76 22.70
CA GLU A 319 7.58 -4.68 23.80
C GLU A 319 7.00 -4.92 25.19
N VAL A 320 5.69 -5.11 25.28
CA VAL A 320 4.95 -5.02 26.54
C VAL A 320 4.23 -6.33 26.85
N LYS A 321 4.26 -6.72 28.12
CA LYS A 321 3.49 -7.88 28.63
C LYS A 321 2.10 -7.51 29.14
N GLU A 322 1.86 -6.22 29.36
CA GLU A 322 0.60 -5.69 29.85
C GLU A 322 0.31 -4.33 29.21
N ILE A 323 -0.93 -4.12 28.76
CA ILE A 323 -1.40 -2.86 28.19
C ILE A 323 -2.68 -2.44 28.90
N ALA A 324 -2.67 -1.27 29.56
CA ALA A 324 -3.85 -0.70 30.19
C ALA A 324 -4.57 -1.63 31.19
N GLY A 325 -3.83 -2.52 31.87
CA GLY A 325 -4.40 -3.52 32.78
C GLY A 325 -4.70 -4.88 32.14
N VAL A 326 -4.53 -5.03 30.83
CA VAL A 326 -4.74 -6.27 30.07
C VAL A 326 -3.40 -6.97 29.88
N CYS A 327 -3.25 -8.17 30.44
CA CYS A 327 -2.07 -9.01 30.27
C CYS A 327 -2.07 -9.67 28.89
N LEU A 328 -0.94 -9.66 28.19
CA LEU A 328 -0.75 -10.39 26.95
C LEU A 328 -0.14 -11.76 27.29
N PRO A 329 -0.79 -12.89 26.93
CA PRO A 329 -0.30 -14.20 27.31
C PRO A 329 0.98 -14.58 26.57
N GLU A 330 1.91 -15.26 27.25
CA GLU A 330 3.16 -15.75 26.64
C GLU A 330 2.93 -16.85 25.58
N THR A 331 1.72 -17.45 25.57
CA THR A 331 1.28 -18.39 24.54
C THR A 331 0.84 -17.72 23.24
N LEU A 332 0.82 -16.38 23.18
CA LEU A 332 0.49 -15.61 21.98
C LEU A 332 1.71 -14.79 21.56
N LYS A 333 2.18 -15.02 20.35
CA LYS A 333 3.32 -14.30 19.77
C LYS A 333 2.84 -13.43 18.62
N PHE A 334 3.09 -12.12 18.75
CA PHE A 334 2.82 -11.17 17.67
C PHE A 334 4.00 -11.10 16.72
N CYS A 335 3.68 -11.12 15.43
CA CYS A 335 4.64 -11.19 14.34
C CYS A 335 4.26 -10.13 13.30
N SER A 336 5.23 -9.38 12.78
CA SER A 336 4.98 -8.45 11.66
C SER A 336 5.04 -9.18 10.32
N PRO A 337 4.55 -8.60 9.20
CA PRO A 337 4.50 -9.30 7.91
C PRO A 337 5.88 -9.74 7.40
N THR A 338 6.95 -9.01 7.75
CA THR A 338 8.34 -9.34 7.39
C THR A 338 8.88 -10.60 8.08
N SER A 339 8.21 -11.10 9.11
CA SER A 339 8.59 -12.34 9.81
C SER A 339 7.98 -13.61 9.19
N ALA A 340 7.08 -13.47 8.21
CA ALA A 340 6.35 -14.59 7.64
C ALA A 340 7.31 -15.65 7.07
N SER A 341 7.24 -16.85 7.66
CA SER A 341 7.84 -18.06 7.10
C SER A 341 7.17 -18.38 5.76
N LEU A 342 7.89 -19.06 4.85
CA LEU A 342 7.51 -19.47 3.48
C LEU A 342 6.19 -20.28 3.33
N LYS A 343 5.33 -20.33 4.34
CA LYS A 343 4.08 -21.11 4.35
C LYS A 343 2.93 -20.42 3.60
N SER A 344 3.00 -19.13 3.30
CA SER A 344 2.01 -18.44 2.45
C SER A 344 2.42 -18.49 0.97
N SER A 345 1.45 -18.78 0.11
CA SER A 345 1.58 -18.79 -1.36
C SER A 345 1.90 -17.41 -1.97
N GLU A 346 1.90 -16.36 -1.16
CA GLU A 346 2.16 -14.98 -1.57
C GLU A 346 3.58 -14.60 -1.17
N THR A 347 4.40 -14.26 -2.18
CA THR A 347 5.75 -13.73 -2.00
C THR A 347 5.66 -12.32 -1.41
N LEU A 348 5.51 -12.22 -0.08
CA LEU A 348 5.65 -10.96 0.65
C LEU A 348 7.10 -10.46 0.59
N GLU A 349 7.26 -9.14 0.47
CA GLU A 349 8.55 -8.47 0.55
C GLU A 349 9.26 -8.82 1.88
N PRO A 350 10.53 -9.24 1.84
CA PRO A 350 11.23 -9.71 3.03
C PRO A 350 11.70 -8.61 3.99
N TYR A 351 11.51 -7.35 3.64
CA TYR A 351 11.99 -6.19 4.36
C TYR A 351 10.99 -5.05 4.26
N THR A 352 11.10 -4.10 5.17
CA THR A 352 10.55 -2.76 4.99
C THR A 352 11.63 -1.83 4.44
N THR A 353 11.27 -0.61 4.08
CA THR A 353 12.24 0.42 3.68
C THR A 353 12.15 1.61 4.63
N GLU A 354 13.32 2.18 4.96
CA GLU A 354 13.40 3.33 5.85
C GLU A 354 14.49 4.29 5.38
N LYS A 355 14.23 5.60 5.50
CA LYS A 355 15.24 6.63 5.35
C LYS A 355 16.04 6.80 6.63
N LEU A 356 17.07 5.95 6.84
CA LEU A 356 17.83 5.91 8.10
C LEU A 356 18.43 7.26 8.51
N SER A 357 18.80 8.11 7.56
CA SER A 357 19.34 9.45 7.84
C SER A 357 18.33 10.39 8.53
N ARG A 358 17.04 10.04 8.52
CA ARG A 358 15.94 10.84 9.07
C ARG A 358 15.03 10.05 10.01
N ILE A 359 15.40 8.82 10.35
CA ILE A 359 14.56 7.97 11.19
C ILE A 359 14.33 8.60 12.58
N PRO A 360 13.09 8.71 13.06
CA PRO A 360 12.78 9.26 14.37
C PRO A 360 13.58 8.60 15.49
N GLY A 361 14.20 9.43 16.35
CA GLY A 361 15.04 8.94 17.46
C GLY A 361 16.41 8.38 17.04
N GLY A 362 16.70 8.28 15.74
CA GLY A 362 17.96 7.77 15.20
C GLY A 362 18.17 6.27 15.41
N TYR A 363 19.40 5.82 15.15
CA TYR A 363 19.82 4.43 15.33
C TYR A 363 21.25 4.36 15.89
N LYS A 364 21.59 3.21 16.47
CA LYS A 364 22.95 2.90 16.96
C LYS A 364 23.47 1.67 16.24
N ALA A 365 24.62 1.83 15.56
CA ALA A 365 25.34 0.71 14.94
C ALA A 365 25.87 -0.25 16.01
N LEU A 366 25.51 -1.53 15.89
CA LEU A 366 25.97 -2.61 16.79
C LEU A 366 27.12 -3.42 16.18
N THR A 367 27.31 -3.33 14.87
CA THR A 367 28.41 -3.96 14.10
C THR A 367 29.16 -2.91 13.29
N GLU A 368 30.37 -3.26 12.83
CA GLU A 368 30.95 -2.57 11.67
C GLU A 368 30.10 -2.85 10.41
N ILE A 369 30.32 -2.05 9.37
CA ILE A 369 29.72 -2.30 8.05
C ILE A 369 30.34 -3.57 7.47
N PHE A 370 29.51 -4.50 7.02
CA PHE A 370 29.95 -5.75 6.39
C PHE A 370 29.39 -5.89 4.98
N GLN A 371 30.13 -6.58 4.10
CA GLN A 371 29.66 -6.89 2.75
C GLN A 371 28.71 -8.09 2.81
N VAL A 372 27.49 -7.91 2.30
CA VAL A 372 26.46 -8.96 2.23
C VAL A 372 26.69 -9.82 0.99
N LEU A 373 26.74 -9.20 -0.19
CA LEU A 373 26.99 -9.87 -1.45
C LEU A 373 27.52 -8.88 -2.50
N THR A 374 28.14 -9.42 -3.55
CA THR A 374 28.49 -8.68 -4.76
C THR A 374 27.95 -9.45 -5.95
N VAL A 375 27.38 -8.73 -6.91
CA VAL A 375 26.82 -9.29 -8.14
C VAL A 375 27.38 -8.57 -9.36
N ASN A 376 27.82 -9.34 -10.35
CA ASN A 376 28.19 -8.84 -11.67
C ASN A 376 27.03 -9.03 -12.67
N PHE A 377 26.40 -7.92 -13.07
CA PHE A 377 25.29 -7.91 -14.03
C PHE A 377 25.71 -8.26 -15.46
N ASN A 378 27.03 -8.27 -15.75
CA ASN A 378 27.57 -8.75 -17.03
C ASN A 378 27.91 -10.25 -17.04
N ASN A 379 27.60 -11.00 -15.97
CA ASN A 379 27.91 -12.42 -15.85
C ASN A 379 26.64 -13.27 -15.75
N LEU A 380 26.14 -13.76 -16.89
CA LEU A 380 24.92 -14.60 -16.96
C LEU A 380 24.97 -15.83 -16.05
N GLN A 381 26.14 -16.48 -15.91
CA GLN A 381 26.25 -17.66 -15.05
C GLN A 381 26.11 -17.32 -13.57
N GLU A 382 26.54 -16.13 -13.16
CA GLU A 382 26.41 -15.63 -11.80
C GLU A 382 24.96 -15.25 -11.51
N LEU A 383 24.29 -14.55 -12.42
CA LEU A 383 22.86 -14.23 -12.32
C LEU A 383 22.01 -15.50 -12.14
N LYS A 384 22.21 -16.52 -12.99
CA LYS A 384 21.50 -17.80 -12.87
C LYS A 384 21.82 -18.56 -11.57
N LYS A 385 22.99 -18.32 -10.98
CA LYS A 385 23.36 -18.94 -9.70
C LYS A 385 22.66 -18.27 -8.53
N LEU A 386 22.30 -16.99 -8.60
CA LEU A 386 21.64 -16.30 -7.48
C LEU A 386 20.33 -16.99 -7.08
N SER A 387 19.49 -17.34 -8.06
CA SER A 387 18.20 -18.02 -7.83
C SER A 387 18.32 -19.49 -7.42
N THR A 388 19.49 -20.12 -7.62
CA THR A 388 19.70 -21.56 -7.34
C THR A 388 20.65 -21.81 -6.17
N SER A 389 21.33 -20.78 -5.68
CA SER A 389 22.33 -20.92 -4.62
C SER A 389 21.68 -21.33 -3.30
N LYS A 390 22.39 -22.16 -2.54
CA LYS A 390 21.99 -22.50 -1.17
C LYS A 390 22.21 -21.27 -0.25
N PRO A 391 21.41 -21.11 0.81
CA PRO A 391 21.63 -20.06 1.78
C PRO A 391 23.06 -20.06 2.33
N SER A 392 23.69 -18.89 2.39
CA SER A 392 25.03 -18.72 2.95
C SER A 392 24.95 -18.22 4.39
N LYS A 393 25.67 -18.86 5.30
CA LYS A 393 25.74 -18.46 6.71
C LYS A 393 26.80 -17.37 6.91
N MET A 394 26.43 -16.29 7.58
CA MET A 394 27.34 -15.22 8.02
C MET A 394 27.38 -15.12 9.55
N ASN A 395 28.55 -14.78 10.08
CA ASN A 395 28.81 -14.55 11.50
C ASN A 395 29.45 -13.17 11.63
N ILE A 396 28.74 -12.21 12.21
CA ILE A 396 29.14 -10.81 12.31
C ILE A 396 29.39 -10.44 13.77
N PRO A 397 30.59 -9.96 14.15
CA PRO A 397 30.89 -9.62 15.54
C PRO A 397 30.19 -8.32 15.98
N ILE A 398 29.64 -8.34 17.19
CA ILE A 398 29.11 -7.17 17.88
C ILE A 398 30.25 -6.35 18.46
N ILE A 399 30.26 -5.06 18.15
CA ILE A 399 31.28 -4.09 18.60
C ILE A 399 30.77 -3.16 19.72
N LYS A 400 29.45 -3.14 19.96
CA LYS A 400 28.81 -2.28 20.96
C LYS A 400 27.64 -2.98 21.60
N ASP A 401 27.53 -2.83 22.91
CA ASP A 401 26.39 -3.30 23.68
C ASP A 401 25.11 -2.60 23.24
N GLY A 402 23.97 -3.29 23.22
CA GLY A 402 22.70 -2.69 22.82
C GLY A 402 21.61 -3.72 22.63
N ILE A 403 20.55 -3.32 21.93
CA ILE A 403 19.42 -4.19 21.59
C ILE A 403 19.37 -4.38 20.08
N LEU A 404 19.50 -5.62 19.62
CA LEU A 404 19.42 -5.97 18.21
C LEU A 404 17.97 -5.83 17.70
N ASP A 405 17.73 -4.78 16.91
CA ASP A 405 16.39 -4.46 16.38
C ASP A 405 16.26 -4.79 14.90
N ALA A 406 17.31 -4.57 14.10
CA ALA A 406 17.29 -4.88 12.67
C ALA A 406 18.69 -5.14 12.12
N VAL A 407 18.73 -5.79 10.95
CA VAL A 407 19.85 -5.68 10.01
C VAL A 407 19.42 -4.73 8.90
N VAL A 408 20.14 -3.65 8.71
CA VAL A 408 19.88 -2.68 7.65
C VAL A 408 20.84 -2.90 6.51
N VAL A 409 20.33 -2.87 5.29
CA VAL A 409 21.05 -3.14 4.05
C VAL A 409 20.92 -1.97 3.09
N TRP A 410 22.02 -1.67 2.41
CA TRP A 410 22.07 -0.75 1.28
C TRP A 410 23.06 -1.28 0.24
N PHE A 411 23.23 -0.58 -0.87
CA PHE A 411 24.13 -1.01 -1.93
C PHE A 411 24.93 0.11 -2.55
N THR A 412 25.98 -0.29 -3.26
CA THR A 412 26.70 0.52 -4.22
C THR A 412 26.47 -0.08 -5.61
N LEU A 413 25.83 0.65 -6.51
CA LEU A 413 25.75 0.31 -7.92
C LEU A 413 27.03 0.73 -8.63
N HIS A 414 27.65 -0.21 -9.32
CA HIS A 414 28.80 0.06 -10.17
C HIS A 414 28.28 0.26 -11.58
N LEU A 415 28.18 1.51 -12.04
CA LEU A 415 27.69 1.82 -13.39
C LEU A 415 28.69 1.32 -14.44
N ASP A 416 29.96 1.57 -14.17
CA ASP A 416 31.13 1.02 -14.84
C ASP A 416 32.32 0.98 -13.87
N ASP A 417 33.55 0.85 -14.39
CA ASP A 417 34.77 0.78 -13.59
C ASP A 417 35.15 2.11 -12.89
N GLU A 418 34.51 3.23 -13.26
CA GLU A 418 34.83 4.58 -12.76
C GLU A 418 33.67 5.21 -11.96
N PHE A 419 32.43 4.98 -12.38
CA PHE A 419 31.25 5.65 -11.86
C PHE A 419 30.43 4.71 -10.99
N THR A 420 30.15 5.13 -9.76
CA THR A 420 29.34 4.38 -8.80
C THR A 420 28.28 5.25 -8.15
N LEU A 421 27.15 4.64 -7.77
CA LEU A 421 26.08 5.25 -6.98
C LEU A 421 25.95 4.50 -5.67
N SER A 422 25.82 5.20 -4.55
CA SER A 422 25.62 4.56 -3.23
C SER A 422 24.28 4.95 -2.63
N THR A 423 23.62 3.96 -2.04
CA THR A 423 22.40 4.14 -1.23
C THR A 423 22.69 4.10 0.27
N SER A 424 23.95 4.32 0.67
CA SER A 424 24.36 4.37 2.06
C SER A 424 23.58 5.43 2.85
N PRO A 425 23.22 5.18 4.13
CA PRO A 425 22.55 6.18 4.97
C PRO A 425 23.36 7.45 5.19
N ASN A 426 24.67 7.43 4.89
CA ASN A 426 25.56 8.59 5.00
C ASN A 426 25.57 9.49 3.75
N VAL A 427 24.85 9.11 2.68
CA VAL A 427 24.78 9.83 1.42
C VAL A 427 23.38 10.43 1.27
N ASP A 428 23.30 11.67 0.81
CA ASP A 428 22.02 12.25 0.40
C ASP A 428 21.67 11.71 -0.99
N THR A 429 20.71 10.80 -1.03
CA THR A 429 20.30 10.03 -2.22
C THR A 429 18.77 10.01 -2.29
N CYS A 430 18.20 9.70 -3.45
CA CYS A 430 16.77 9.43 -3.59
C CYS A 430 16.33 8.11 -2.93
N TRP A 431 17.24 7.16 -2.73
CA TRP A 431 16.93 5.82 -2.22
C TRP A 431 16.79 5.73 -0.70
N GLU A 432 15.97 4.79 -0.25
CA GLU A 432 15.89 4.33 1.13
C GLU A 432 16.81 3.11 1.36
N GLN A 433 16.84 2.60 2.59
CA GLN A 433 17.59 1.41 2.95
C GLN A 433 16.60 0.26 3.24
N ALA A 434 16.94 -0.95 2.81
CA ALA A 434 16.19 -2.14 3.16
C ALA A 434 16.42 -2.52 4.63
N VAL A 435 15.34 -2.71 5.37
CA VAL A 435 15.36 -3.01 6.80
C VAL A 435 14.81 -4.42 7.02
N TYR A 436 15.64 -5.29 7.61
CA TYR A 436 15.26 -6.64 8.02
C TYR A 436 15.07 -6.66 9.55
N PRO A 437 13.83 -6.53 10.06
CA PRO A 437 13.58 -6.43 11.49
C PRO A 437 13.88 -7.78 12.17
N VAL A 438 14.63 -7.75 13.27
CA VAL A 438 14.94 -8.95 14.05
C VAL A 438 13.77 -9.27 14.96
N GLN A 439 13.19 -10.46 14.76
CA GLN A 439 12.00 -10.94 15.45
C GLN A 439 12.23 -12.37 15.96
N GLY A 440 11.48 -12.76 16.99
CA GLY A 440 11.44 -14.14 17.47
C GLY A 440 12.63 -14.61 18.31
N LEU A 441 13.53 -13.72 18.74
CA LEU A 441 14.56 -14.06 19.72
C LEU A 441 13.98 -14.02 21.15
N LEU A 442 14.45 -14.91 22.01
CA LEU A 442 14.13 -14.88 23.44
C LEU A 442 14.73 -13.65 24.14
N ASP A 443 15.95 -13.29 23.76
CA ASP A 443 16.65 -12.08 24.19
C ASP A 443 17.28 -11.41 22.97
N HIS A 444 17.11 -10.10 22.88
CA HIS A 444 17.65 -9.27 21.80
C HIS A 444 18.84 -8.44 22.28
N SER A 445 19.18 -8.53 23.57
CA SER A 445 20.34 -7.86 24.15
C SER A 445 21.62 -8.47 23.58
N VAL A 446 22.54 -7.61 23.16
CA VAL A 446 23.86 -8.00 22.67
C VAL A 446 24.94 -7.26 23.44
N THR A 447 26.08 -7.91 23.61
CA THR A 447 27.28 -7.36 24.23
C THR A 447 28.47 -7.42 23.28
N SER A 448 29.39 -6.48 23.44
CA SER A 448 30.63 -6.47 22.67
C SER A 448 31.39 -7.79 22.83
N GLY A 449 31.67 -8.46 21.71
CA GLY A 449 32.25 -9.80 21.69
C GLY A 449 31.27 -10.90 21.28
N ASP A 450 29.96 -10.67 21.40
CA ASP A 450 28.94 -11.55 20.84
C ASP A 450 29.00 -11.57 19.32
N CYS A 451 28.35 -12.56 18.71
CA CYS A 451 28.27 -12.70 17.27
C CYS A 451 26.84 -12.87 16.80
N VAL A 452 26.42 -12.02 15.85
CA VAL A 452 25.14 -12.19 15.14
C VAL A 452 25.35 -13.16 14.00
N VAL A 453 24.58 -14.24 14.02
CA VAL A 453 24.59 -15.30 13.02
C VAL A 453 23.33 -15.20 12.18
N MET A 454 23.47 -15.17 10.86
CA MET A 454 22.35 -15.05 9.93
C MET A 454 22.57 -15.89 8.67
N GLU A 455 21.48 -16.28 8.01
CA GLU A 455 21.49 -16.90 6.68
C GLU A 455 21.06 -15.88 5.62
N ILE A 456 21.82 -15.80 4.54
CA ILE A 456 21.53 -14.94 3.38
C ILE A 456 21.14 -15.82 2.20
N CYS A 457 20.05 -15.46 1.52
CA CYS A 457 19.51 -16.19 0.39
C CYS A 457 18.96 -15.24 -0.69
N CYS A 458 18.96 -15.70 -1.95
CA CYS A 458 18.45 -14.96 -3.11
C CYS A 458 17.59 -15.83 -4.06
N GLN A 459 17.04 -16.94 -3.55
CA GLN A 459 16.43 -18.00 -4.37
C GLN A 459 15.18 -17.55 -5.14
N ASP A 460 14.39 -16.67 -4.53
CA ASP A 460 13.16 -16.10 -5.10
C ASP A 460 13.39 -14.68 -5.64
N CYS A 461 14.63 -14.37 -6.03
CA CYS A 461 15.04 -13.09 -6.59
C CYS A 461 14.86 -11.89 -5.64
N TYR A 462 14.62 -12.14 -4.35
CA TYR A 462 14.75 -11.14 -3.30
C TYR A 462 15.98 -11.42 -2.43
N LEU A 463 16.64 -10.39 -1.92
CA LEU A 463 17.59 -10.58 -0.83
C LEU A 463 16.81 -10.95 0.44
N ARG A 464 17.06 -12.13 0.99
CA ARG A 464 16.50 -12.57 2.27
C ARG A 464 17.60 -12.71 3.31
N ILE A 465 17.42 -12.07 4.45
CA ILE A 465 18.21 -12.29 5.67
C ILE A 465 17.31 -13.01 6.68
N GLN A 466 17.66 -14.24 7.01
CA GLN A 466 16.81 -15.14 7.79
C GLN A 466 17.61 -15.85 8.89
N LYS A 467 16.89 -16.53 9.79
CA LYS A 467 17.46 -17.30 10.92
C LYS A 467 18.50 -16.52 11.71
N ILE A 468 18.19 -15.25 11.97
CA ILE A 468 19.05 -14.38 12.78
C ILE A 468 19.08 -14.96 14.20
N SER A 469 20.28 -15.10 14.76
CA SER A 469 20.52 -15.61 16.12
C SER A 469 21.76 -14.95 16.73
N ILE A 470 21.86 -14.94 18.06
CA ILE A 470 22.98 -14.36 18.79
C ILE A 470 23.79 -15.49 19.42
N LYS A 471 25.10 -15.51 19.17
CA LYS A 471 26.06 -16.44 19.78
C LYS A 471 26.93 -15.68 20.77
N THR A 472 26.78 -15.97 22.06
CA THR A 472 27.51 -15.29 23.14
C THR A 472 28.93 -15.82 23.30
N SER A 473 29.92 -14.93 23.48
CA SER A 473 31.35 -15.30 23.53
C SER A 473 31.78 -16.08 24.78
N GLY A 474 30.86 -16.39 25.71
CA GLY A 474 31.13 -17.09 26.98
C GLY A 474 30.86 -18.60 26.98
N TYR A 475 30.22 -19.16 25.94
CA TYR A 475 29.73 -20.55 25.94
C TYR A 475 30.56 -21.55 25.09
N GLU A 476 31.77 -21.18 24.67
CA GLU A 476 32.71 -22.10 23.99
C GLU A 476 33.94 -22.49 24.86
N MET A 477 33.98 -22.09 26.13
CA MET A 477 35.08 -22.44 27.05
C MET A 477 34.62 -23.16 28.32
N ASP A 478 33.70 -24.13 28.21
CA ASP A 478 33.51 -25.11 29.31
C ASP A 478 32.99 -26.49 28.90
N VAL A 479 32.61 -26.71 27.63
CA VAL A 479 32.12 -28.03 27.18
C VAL A 479 33.28 -28.96 26.77
N GLU A 480 34.37 -28.45 26.18
CA GLU A 480 35.52 -29.30 25.83
C GLU A 480 36.49 -29.57 27.00
N ARG A 481 36.43 -28.78 28.07
CA ARG A 481 37.31 -28.97 29.25
C ARG A 481 36.66 -29.81 30.36
N ASN A 482 35.33 -29.82 30.47
CA ASN A 482 34.59 -30.60 31.48
C ASN A 482 34.10 -31.98 30.98
N LEU A 483 34.43 -32.39 29.75
CA LEU A 483 34.27 -33.79 29.29
C LEU A 483 35.32 -34.74 29.89
N ARG A 484 36.20 -34.24 30.76
CA ARG A 484 37.05 -35.06 31.63
C ARG A 484 36.75 -34.70 33.08
N GLU A 485 35.88 -35.50 33.66
CA GLU A 485 35.59 -35.68 35.10
C GLU A 485 34.22 -35.18 35.59
N LYS A 486 33.40 -36.21 35.86
CA LYS A 486 32.28 -36.32 36.81
C LYS A 486 30.88 -35.92 36.35
N ASN A 487 30.07 -36.98 36.26
CA ASN A 487 28.61 -37.05 36.34
C ASN A 487 27.93 -35.83 36.96
N SER A 488 27.01 -35.24 36.20
CA SER A 488 25.76 -34.78 36.78
C SER A 488 24.61 -35.11 35.81
N GLU A 489 23.89 -36.18 36.13
CA GLU A 489 22.62 -36.54 35.47
C GLU A 489 21.60 -35.37 35.62
N ALA A 490 21.84 -34.49 36.60
CA ALA A 490 21.05 -33.29 36.87
C ALA A 490 21.23 -32.15 35.86
N GLU A 491 22.44 -31.88 35.34
CA GLU A 491 22.64 -30.81 34.33
C GLU A 491 22.19 -31.26 32.95
N LEU A 492 22.36 -32.54 32.62
CA LEU A 492 21.82 -33.14 31.40
C LEU A 492 20.29 -33.14 31.43
N CYS A 493 19.68 -33.46 32.57
CA CYS A 493 18.24 -33.31 32.77
C CYS A 493 17.77 -31.84 32.75
N SER A 494 18.57 -30.88 33.23
CA SER A 494 18.22 -29.45 33.16
C SER A 494 18.33 -28.90 31.74
N ALA A 495 19.35 -29.29 30.98
CA ALA A 495 19.52 -28.93 29.58
C ALA A 495 18.47 -29.62 28.69
N LEU A 496 18.17 -30.90 28.93
CA LEU A 496 17.09 -31.62 28.26
C LEU A 496 15.72 -31.09 28.67
N ALA A 497 15.50 -30.69 29.92
CA ALA A 497 14.27 -30.04 30.36
C ALA A 497 14.10 -28.66 29.72
N SER A 498 15.20 -27.91 29.53
CA SER A 498 15.19 -26.61 28.83
C SER A 498 14.96 -26.76 27.32
N LEU A 499 15.52 -27.81 26.69
CA LEU A 499 15.27 -28.17 25.29
C LEU A 499 13.87 -28.77 25.07
N GLN A 500 13.35 -29.54 26.03
CA GLN A 500 11.97 -30.05 26.01
C GLN A 500 10.96 -28.94 26.30
N THR A 501 11.25 -27.98 27.18
CA THR A 501 10.36 -26.82 27.38
C THR A 501 10.39 -25.89 26.17
N ALA A 502 11.55 -25.65 25.56
CA ALA A 502 11.64 -24.90 24.30
C ALA A 502 10.89 -25.60 23.15
N SER A 503 11.05 -26.91 22.99
CA SER A 503 10.34 -27.67 21.92
C SER A 503 8.86 -27.95 22.24
N MET A 504 8.45 -27.92 23.52
CA MET A 504 7.03 -27.92 23.90
C MET A 504 6.38 -26.54 23.76
N LEU A 505 7.10 -25.44 24.03
CA LEU A 505 6.62 -24.07 23.83
C LEU A 505 6.44 -23.74 22.34
N GLU A 506 7.34 -24.21 21.46
CA GLU A 506 7.18 -24.11 20.01
C GLU A 506 5.94 -24.86 19.47
N ASN A 507 5.43 -25.86 20.20
CA ASN A 507 4.22 -26.60 19.84
C ASN A 507 2.93 -26.05 20.47
N ILE A 508 2.99 -25.00 21.30
CA ILE A 508 1.83 -24.44 22.05
C ILE A 508 1.61 -22.93 21.77
N CYS A 509 2.60 -22.22 21.22
CA CYS A 509 2.48 -20.77 20.99
C CYS A 509 1.73 -20.45 19.68
N GLN A 510 0.60 -19.76 19.79
CA GLN A 510 -0.16 -19.25 18.65
C GLN A 510 0.54 -18.01 18.10
N GLU A 511 0.86 -18.01 16.80
CA GLU A 511 1.39 -16.82 16.12
C GLU A 511 0.24 -15.98 15.55
N CYS A 512 0.22 -14.68 15.86
CA CYS A 512 -0.73 -13.73 15.31
C CYS A 512 0.03 -12.69 14.50
N MET A 513 -0.23 -12.67 13.18
CA MET A 513 0.33 -11.68 12.29
C MET A 513 -0.46 -10.37 12.42
N LEU A 514 0.27 -9.28 12.65
CA LEU A 514 -0.28 -7.93 12.72
C LEU A 514 0.46 -7.03 11.73
N GLU A 515 -0.25 -6.09 11.13
CA GLU A 515 0.37 -5.02 10.37
C GLU A 515 1.29 -4.19 11.26
N SER A 516 2.32 -3.57 10.67
CA SER A 516 3.28 -2.76 11.43
C SER A 516 2.62 -1.59 12.17
N THR A 517 1.53 -1.04 11.63
CA THR A 517 0.71 0.00 12.28
C THR A 517 -0.07 -0.54 13.47
N GLU A 518 -0.57 -1.77 13.42
CA GLU A 518 -1.27 -2.44 14.52
C GLU A 518 -0.30 -2.76 15.67
N ILE A 519 0.92 -3.23 15.36
CA ILE A 519 1.99 -3.42 16.36
C ILE A 519 2.38 -2.09 17.01
N ALA A 520 2.54 -1.04 16.20
CA ALA A 520 2.81 0.31 16.70
C ALA A 520 1.69 0.84 17.59
N LEU A 521 0.42 0.55 17.25
CA LEU A 521 -0.72 0.90 18.07
C LEU A 521 -0.64 0.19 19.43
N LEU A 522 -0.40 -1.13 19.48
CA LEU A 522 -0.22 -1.88 20.73
C LEU A 522 0.90 -1.31 21.62
N ASN A 523 2.00 -0.87 21.01
CA ASN A 523 3.09 -0.22 21.72
C ASN A 523 2.77 1.23 22.17
N ASN A 524 1.68 1.82 21.68
CA ASN A 524 1.19 3.13 22.12
C ASN A 524 0.42 3.00 23.45
N LEU A 525 1.16 2.92 24.55
CA LEU A 525 0.58 2.76 25.90
C LEU A 525 -0.32 3.95 26.31
N GLN A 526 0.02 5.16 25.86
CA GLN A 526 -0.74 6.35 26.19
C GLN A 526 -2.14 6.31 25.56
N TYR A 527 -2.26 5.85 24.31
CA TYR A 527 -3.54 5.64 23.64
C TYR A 527 -4.47 4.75 24.48
N HIS A 528 -3.97 3.58 24.86
CA HIS A 528 -4.75 2.59 25.60
C HIS A 528 -5.13 3.05 27.01
N GLU A 529 -4.22 3.70 27.74
CA GLU A 529 -4.52 4.26 29.06
C GLU A 529 -5.58 5.38 28.99
N CYS A 530 -5.53 6.23 27.95
CA CYS A 530 -6.55 7.25 27.73
C CYS A 530 -7.94 6.62 27.50
N PHE A 531 -8.03 5.57 26.68
CA PHE A 531 -9.29 4.85 26.47
C PHE A 531 -9.79 4.17 27.74
N LYS A 532 -8.91 3.49 28.50
CA LYS A 532 -9.25 2.88 29.79
C LYS A 532 -9.87 3.90 30.75
N ILE A 533 -9.24 5.07 30.90
CA ILE A 533 -9.75 6.15 31.77
C ILE A 533 -11.09 6.69 31.26
N ALA A 534 -11.23 6.89 29.94
CA ALA A 534 -12.45 7.42 29.34
C ALA A 534 -13.63 6.46 29.48
N ILE A 535 -13.42 5.18 29.16
CA ILE A 535 -14.42 4.10 29.32
C ILE A 535 -14.80 3.99 30.79
N GLY A 536 -13.83 3.92 31.70
CA GLY A 536 -14.08 3.81 33.14
C GLY A 536 -14.97 4.94 33.70
N LYS A 537 -14.78 6.18 33.24
CA LYS A 537 -15.63 7.33 33.62
C LYS A 537 -17.07 7.20 33.13
N VAL A 538 -17.27 6.65 31.95
CA VAL A 538 -18.63 6.42 31.42
C VAL A 538 -19.32 5.32 32.20
N LEU A 539 -18.61 4.21 32.46
CA LEU A 539 -19.17 3.09 33.23
C LEU A 539 -19.55 3.49 34.67
N SER A 540 -18.71 4.27 35.35
CA SER A 540 -19.02 4.74 36.71
C SER A 540 -20.21 5.72 36.76
N SER A 541 -20.46 6.47 35.69
CA SER A 541 -21.63 7.36 35.62
C SER A 541 -22.96 6.59 35.64
N PHE A 542 -22.98 5.36 35.13
CA PHE A 542 -24.18 4.51 35.13
C PHE A 542 -24.40 3.82 36.48
N SER A 543 -23.34 3.43 37.19
CA SER A 543 -23.48 2.83 38.53
C SER A 543 -24.03 3.80 39.58
N HIS A 544 -23.73 5.11 39.47
CA HIS A 544 -24.24 6.12 40.41
C HIS A 544 -25.73 6.48 40.18
N HIS A 545 -26.26 6.30 38.98
CA HIS A 545 -27.67 6.58 38.69
C HIS A 545 -28.62 5.54 39.32
N GLU A 546 -28.20 4.27 39.46
CA GLU A 546 -29.02 3.22 40.06
C GLU A 546 -29.16 3.36 41.59
N GLU A 547 -28.13 3.85 42.30
CA GLU A 547 -28.22 4.10 43.75
C GLU A 547 -29.13 5.29 44.09
N SER A 548 -29.14 6.34 43.25
CA SER A 548 -29.91 7.57 43.49
C SER A 548 -31.43 7.40 43.36
N HIS A 549 -31.92 6.38 42.65
CA HIS A 549 -33.34 6.07 42.55
C HIS A 549 -33.88 5.21 43.70
N SER A 550 -33.02 4.75 44.62
CA SER A 550 -33.41 3.91 45.76
C SER A 550 -33.77 4.68 47.04
N MET A 551 -33.62 6.01 47.07
CA MET A 551 -33.81 6.83 48.29
C MET A 551 -35.15 7.57 48.42
N ASP A 552 -36.09 7.45 47.47
CA ASP A 552 -37.39 8.15 47.51
C ASP A 552 -38.61 7.21 47.55
N VAL A 553 -38.65 6.27 48.50
CA VAL A 553 -39.93 5.66 48.93
C VAL A 553 -39.89 5.33 50.43
N ILE A 554 -40.12 6.34 51.28
CA ILE A 554 -40.54 6.12 52.68
C ILE A 554 -42.01 6.55 52.79
N GLY A 555 -42.92 5.57 52.86
CA GLY A 555 -44.35 5.84 53.02
C GLY A 555 -45.22 4.59 53.10
N HIS A 556 -45.49 4.15 54.32
CA HIS A 556 -46.56 3.27 54.80
C HIS A 556 -46.38 1.73 54.81
N HIS A 557 -46.39 1.25 56.06
CA HIS A 557 -46.51 -0.13 56.54
C HIS A 557 -47.70 -0.91 55.95
N HIS A 558 -47.46 -2.18 55.62
CA HIS A 558 -48.26 -3.30 56.15
C HIS A 558 -47.44 -4.60 56.10
N GLU A 559 -47.41 -5.32 57.23
CA GLU A 559 -46.77 -6.63 57.41
C GLU A 559 -47.57 -7.74 56.73
N SER A 560 -46.90 -8.59 55.93
CA SER A 560 -47.17 -10.03 55.88
C SER A 560 -46.08 -10.81 55.14
N GLU A 561 -45.42 -11.66 55.93
CA GLU A 561 -44.86 -12.98 55.61
C GLU A 561 -43.68 -13.15 54.61
N LYS A 562 -42.65 -13.78 55.18
CA LYS A 562 -41.39 -14.22 54.58
C LYS A 562 -41.62 -15.24 53.45
N ASN A 563 -41.11 -14.92 52.27
CA ASN A 563 -40.55 -15.91 51.34
C ASN A 563 -39.20 -15.40 50.84
N GLN A 564 -38.12 -15.97 51.38
CA GLN A 564 -36.76 -15.74 50.92
C GLN A 564 -36.53 -16.51 49.60
N SER A 565 -36.90 -15.91 48.48
CA SER A 565 -36.24 -16.19 47.20
C SER A 565 -35.06 -15.22 47.10
N LYS A 566 -33.83 -15.73 47.20
CA LYS A 566 -32.64 -15.01 46.72
C LYS A 566 -32.74 -14.91 45.18
N ASN A 567 -33.54 -13.98 44.69
CA ASN A 567 -33.38 -13.47 43.33
C ASN A 567 -32.15 -12.56 43.37
N SER A 568 -31.00 -13.09 42.95
CA SER A 568 -29.90 -12.24 42.52
C SER A 568 -30.44 -11.37 41.39
N VAL A 569 -30.61 -10.08 41.63
CA VAL A 569 -30.88 -9.12 40.55
C VAL A 569 -29.64 -9.14 39.66
N THR A 570 -29.71 -9.89 38.56
CA THR A 570 -28.70 -9.84 37.52
C THR A 570 -28.85 -8.49 36.84
N VAL A 571 -27.96 -7.55 37.18
CA VAL A 571 -27.86 -6.24 36.52
C VAL A 571 -27.62 -6.49 35.04
N ASP A 572 -28.43 -5.86 34.19
CA ASP A 572 -28.29 -5.96 32.72
C ASP A 572 -26.93 -5.36 32.32
N PRO A 573 -26.07 -6.09 31.60
CA PRO A 573 -24.74 -5.60 31.28
C PRO A 573 -24.79 -4.35 30.40
N LEU A 574 -23.82 -3.46 30.57
CA LEU A 574 -23.63 -2.34 29.66
C LEU A 574 -23.04 -2.83 28.34
N TYR A 575 -23.64 -2.46 27.22
CA TYR A 575 -23.23 -2.91 25.88
C TYR A 575 -22.21 -1.93 25.28
N ILE A 576 -21.06 -2.45 24.83
CA ILE A 576 -20.00 -1.65 24.20
C ILE A 576 -19.69 -2.22 22.82
N LEU A 577 -19.71 -1.38 21.80
CA LEU A 577 -19.33 -1.74 20.44
C LEU A 577 -18.03 -1.04 20.06
N ASP A 578 -17.01 -1.81 19.69
CA ASP A 578 -15.82 -1.31 19.03
C ASP A 578 -15.93 -1.54 17.52
N VAL A 579 -15.89 -0.46 16.74
CA VAL A 579 -15.95 -0.42 15.28
C VAL A 579 -14.59 -0.02 14.70
N SER A 580 -13.50 -0.29 15.42
CA SER A 580 -12.14 -0.05 14.92
C SER A 580 -11.84 -0.90 13.69
N GLU A 581 -11.09 -0.34 12.76
CA GLU A 581 -10.53 -1.11 11.64
C GLU A 581 -9.26 -1.85 12.11
N GLY A 582 -9.14 -3.13 11.75
CA GLY A 582 -8.00 -3.97 12.16
C GLY A 582 -8.03 -4.45 13.61
N PHE A 583 -6.86 -4.83 14.13
CA PHE A 583 -6.70 -5.42 15.47
C PHE A 583 -6.84 -4.38 16.60
N SER A 584 -7.83 -4.57 17.49
CA SER A 584 -8.05 -3.70 18.65
C SER A 584 -8.27 -4.49 19.94
N ILE A 585 -7.56 -4.09 21.01
CA ILE A 585 -7.73 -4.66 22.37
C ILE A 585 -8.68 -3.85 23.26
N LEU A 586 -9.27 -2.76 22.74
CA LEU A 586 -10.20 -1.91 23.49
C LEU A 586 -11.42 -2.68 24.07
N PRO A 587 -12.00 -3.69 23.39
CA PRO A 587 -13.08 -4.50 23.95
C PRO A 587 -12.68 -5.23 25.23
N VAL A 588 -11.44 -5.75 25.28
CA VAL A 588 -10.90 -6.46 26.45
C VAL A 588 -10.59 -5.46 27.58
N ILE A 589 -10.05 -4.29 27.27
CA ILE A 589 -9.86 -3.21 28.25
C ILE A 589 -11.20 -2.83 28.88
N ALA A 590 -12.23 -2.61 28.06
CA ALA A 590 -13.56 -2.24 28.51
C ALA A 590 -14.15 -3.31 29.43
N GLY A 591 -13.99 -4.58 29.05
CA GLY A 591 -14.32 -5.72 29.86
C GLY A 591 -13.77 -5.66 31.30
N LYS A 592 -12.53 -5.18 31.49
CA LYS A 592 -11.84 -5.30 32.79
C LYS A 592 -12.37 -4.30 33.80
N LEU A 593 -13.06 -3.27 33.30
CA LEU A 593 -13.49 -2.12 34.08
C LEU A 593 -14.86 -2.34 34.75
N GLY A 594 -15.64 -3.34 34.36
CA GLY A 594 -16.92 -3.63 34.99
C GLY A 594 -17.74 -4.71 34.29
N ALA A 595 -18.99 -4.88 34.72
CA ALA A 595 -19.95 -5.81 34.10
C ALA A 595 -20.45 -5.27 32.75
N VAL A 596 -19.67 -5.49 31.70
CA VAL A 596 -19.98 -5.06 30.34
C VAL A 596 -20.07 -6.26 29.40
N LYS A 597 -20.86 -6.11 28.33
CA LYS A 597 -20.85 -7.01 27.17
C LYS A 597 -20.14 -6.26 26.05
N ALA A 598 -18.94 -6.70 25.69
CA ALA A 598 -18.09 -6.03 24.72
C ALA A 598 -18.15 -6.72 23.36
N TYR A 599 -18.22 -5.91 22.30
CA TYR A 599 -18.30 -6.36 20.92
C TYR A 599 -17.13 -5.81 20.11
N SER A 600 -16.49 -6.68 19.34
CA SER A 600 -15.39 -6.35 18.44
C SER A 600 -15.81 -6.49 16.98
N SER A 601 -15.45 -5.53 16.14
CA SER A 601 -15.63 -5.56 14.67
C SER A 601 -14.52 -6.28 13.91
N VAL A 602 -13.62 -7.00 14.58
CA VAL A 602 -12.50 -7.68 13.92
C VAL A 602 -12.99 -8.73 12.92
N GLU A 603 -12.53 -8.62 11.67
CA GLU A 603 -12.87 -9.52 10.56
C GLU A 603 -12.01 -10.79 10.52
N LYS A 604 -10.69 -10.63 10.68
CA LYS A 604 -9.71 -11.71 10.45
C LYS A 604 -9.81 -12.79 11.54
N GLU A 605 -10.00 -14.05 11.15
CA GLU A 605 -10.14 -15.18 12.10
C GLU A 605 -8.96 -15.29 13.09
N HIS A 606 -7.72 -15.16 12.61
CA HIS A 606 -6.53 -15.21 13.47
C HIS A 606 -6.46 -14.07 14.49
N HIS A 607 -7.04 -12.90 14.18
CA HIS A 607 -7.20 -11.81 15.14
C HIS A 607 -8.25 -12.13 16.19
N GLN A 608 -9.36 -12.75 15.81
CA GLN A 608 -10.41 -13.19 16.74
C GLN A 608 -9.88 -14.27 17.70
N GLU A 609 -9.09 -15.22 17.21
CA GLU A 609 -8.39 -16.21 18.02
C GLU A 609 -7.43 -15.56 19.03
N ALA A 610 -6.62 -14.61 18.57
CA ALA A 610 -5.70 -13.86 19.43
C ALA A 610 -6.44 -13.09 20.54
N LEU A 611 -7.53 -12.40 20.22
CA LEU A 611 -8.36 -11.70 21.22
C LEU A 611 -9.04 -12.66 22.20
N SER A 612 -9.41 -13.86 21.75
CA SER A 612 -9.96 -14.90 22.61
C SER A 612 -8.92 -15.40 23.62
N LEU A 613 -7.69 -15.67 23.18
CA LEU A 613 -6.57 -16.04 24.05
C LEU A 613 -6.22 -14.94 25.06
N ILE A 614 -6.20 -13.68 24.62
CA ILE A 614 -5.99 -12.53 25.52
C ILE A 614 -7.11 -12.46 26.56
N SER A 615 -8.36 -12.65 26.15
CA SER A 615 -9.50 -12.65 27.06
C SER A 615 -9.39 -13.75 28.12
N GLU A 616 -9.07 -14.99 27.71
CA GLU A 616 -8.87 -16.12 28.62
C GLU A 616 -7.76 -15.86 29.64
N ALA A 617 -6.62 -15.34 29.18
CA ALA A 617 -5.47 -14.99 30.04
C ALA A 617 -5.81 -13.94 31.09
N ASN A 618 -6.80 -13.09 30.82
CA ASN A 618 -7.27 -12.04 31.71
C ASN A 618 -8.48 -12.45 32.56
N GLN A 619 -8.81 -13.75 32.60
CA GLN A 619 -9.93 -14.32 33.35
C GLN A 619 -11.28 -13.74 32.93
N PHE A 620 -11.42 -13.37 31.67
CA PHE A 620 -12.70 -12.98 31.11
C PHE A 620 -13.58 -14.20 30.83
N PRO A 621 -14.85 -14.18 31.27
CA PRO A 621 -15.81 -15.17 30.82
C PRO A 621 -15.90 -15.13 29.29
N ARG A 622 -15.83 -16.30 28.64
CA ARG A 622 -15.90 -16.42 27.17
C ARG A 622 -17.12 -15.73 26.55
N GLU A 623 -18.20 -15.62 27.32
CA GLU A 623 -19.44 -14.94 26.92
C GLU A 623 -19.36 -13.41 26.99
N THR A 624 -18.23 -12.80 27.35
CA THR A 624 -18.12 -11.34 27.56
C THR A 624 -17.71 -10.59 26.30
N LEU A 625 -16.87 -11.22 25.47
CA LEU A 625 -16.41 -10.71 24.17
C LEU A 625 -17.17 -11.42 23.06
N GLU A 626 -17.85 -10.67 22.20
CA GLU A 626 -18.48 -11.19 20.98
C GLU A 626 -17.86 -10.53 19.73
N PHE A 627 -17.75 -11.31 18.66
CA PHE A 627 -17.27 -10.83 17.36
C PHE A 627 -18.47 -10.42 16.51
N TRP A 628 -18.71 -9.13 16.43
CA TRP A 628 -19.96 -8.55 15.95
C TRP A 628 -20.28 -8.92 14.49
N LEU A 629 -19.28 -8.92 13.62
CA LEU A 629 -19.46 -9.24 12.20
C LEU A 629 -19.91 -10.69 11.97
N SER A 630 -19.55 -11.62 12.85
CA SER A 630 -20.01 -13.01 12.78
C SER A 630 -21.54 -13.16 12.96
N HIS A 631 -22.21 -12.11 13.46
CA HIS A 631 -23.65 -12.08 13.69
C HIS A 631 -24.43 -11.35 12.59
N LEU A 632 -23.75 -10.76 11.60
CA LEU A 632 -24.39 -9.98 10.54
C LEU A 632 -24.56 -10.82 9.26
N GLN A 633 -25.74 -10.71 8.64
CA GLN A 633 -25.99 -11.26 7.30
C GLN A 633 -25.48 -10.35 6.18
N ASP A 634 -25.20 -9.09 6.50
CA ASP A 634 -24.77 -8.03 5.60
C ASP A 634 -23.72 -7.18 6.33
N GLU A 635 -22.46 -7.31 5.93
CA GLU A 635 -21.33 -6.61 6.52
C GLU A 635 -21.47 -5.08 6.42
N ASN A 636 -22.25 -4.58 5.45
CA ASN A 636 -22.52 -3.14 5.31
C ASN A 636 -23.42 -2.57 6.41
N LYS A 637 -23.92 -3.42 7.33
CA LYS A 637 -24.80 -3.00 8.43
C LYS A 637 -24.17 -3.25 9.79
N VAL A 638 -22.89 -2.89 9.95
CA VAL A 638 -22.17 -2.95 11.23
C VAL A 638 -22.88 -2.16 12.33
N LEU A 639 -23.50 -1.02 12.02
CA LEU A 639 -24.17 -0.20 13.02
C LEU A 639 -25.65 -0.60 13.18
N GLN A 640 -25.92 -1.54 14.07
CA GLN A 640 -27.28 -1.94 14.49
C GLN A 640 -27.37 -2.02 16.01
N ARG A 641 -28.59 -2.21 16.54
CA ARG A 641 -28.80 -2.43 17.98
C ARG A 641 -28.22 -3.79 18.40
N PRO A 642 -27.66 -3.93 19.62
CA PRO A 642 -27.12 -5.21 20.09
C PRO A 642 -28.20 -6.28 20.21
N LYS A 643 -29.43 -5.87 20.56
CA LYS A 643 -30.66 -6.67 20.55
C LYS A 643 -31.83 -5.77 20.17
N SER A 644 -32.96 -6.34 19.74
CA SER A 644 -34.13 -5.57 19.29
C SER A 644 -34.60 -4.50 20.30
N ASP A 645 -34.48 -4.80 21.59
CA ASP A 645 -34.89 -3.97 22.73
C ASP A 645 -33.73 -3.27 23.48
N LYS A 646 -32.47 -3.42 23.02
CA LYS A 646 -31.28 -2.87 23.70
C LYS A 646 -30.60 -1.79 22.87
N LEU A 647 -29.81 -0.95 23.55
CA LEU A 647 -29.06 0.16 22.97
C LEU A 647 -27.63 0.14 23.54
N TRP A 648 -26.69 0.74 22.81
CA TRP A 648 -25.28 0.80 23.19
C TRP A 648 -25.03 1.83 24.30
N SER A 649 -24.14 1.49 25.23
CA SER A 649 -23.59 2.40 26.23
C SER A 649 -22.41 3.19 25.68
N ILE A 650 -21.55 2.51 24.93
CA ILE A 650 -20.38 3.11 24.27
C ILE A 650 -20.30 2.55 22.85
N ILE A 651 -20.09 3.43 21.87
CA ILE A 651 -19.67 3.05 20.52
C ILE A 651 -18.32 3.71 20.28
N ILE A 652 -17.31 2.91 19.93
CA ILE A 652 -15.98 3.39 19.56
C ILE A 652 -15.91 3.37 18.03
N LEU A 653 -15.62 4.51 17.44
CA LEU A 653 -15.43 4.68 16.01
C LEU A 653 -13.96 4.99 15.75
N ASP A 654 -13.40 4.35 14.74
CA ASP A 654 -12.18 4.85 14.14
C ASP A 654 -12.50 6.05 13.25
N VAL A 655 -11.71 7.11 13.39
CA VAL A 655 -11.96 8.41 12.76
C VAL A 655 -10.82 8.84 11.87
N ILE A 656 -9.61 8.37 12.15
CA ILE A 656 -8.39 8.79 11.47
C ILE A 656 -7.67 7.54 10.98
N GLU A 657 -7.50 7.45 9.67
CA GLU A 657 -6.70 6.41 9.06
C GLU A 657 -5.24 6.48 9.53
N THR A 658 -4.52 5.37 9.41
CA THR A 658 -3.06 5.33 9.66
C THR A 658 -2.28 6.26 8.72
N SER A 659 -2.87 6.62 7.57
CA SER A 659 -2.39 7.63 6.62
C SER A 659 -2.44 9.08 7.16
N GLY A 660 -3.18 9.30 8.26
CA GLY A 660 -3.47 10.62 8.82
C GLY A 660 -4.70 11.32 8.20
N LEU A 661 -5.39 10.67 7.26
CA LEU A 661 -6.64 11.16 6.68
C LEU A 661 -7.86 10.84 7.55
N ILE A 662 -8.95 11.57 7.34
CA ILE A 662 -10.24 11.26 7.98
C ILE A 662 -10.84 10.05 7.26
N GLN A 663 -11.28 9.05 8.03
CA GLN A 663 -11.95 7.89 7.45
C GLN A 663 -13.19 8.28 6.63
N GLN A 664 -13.41 7.56 5.53
CA GLN A 664 -14.61 7.71 4.72
C GLN A 664 -15.87 7.37 5.53
N ASP A 665 -16.96 8.08 5.23
CA ASP A 665 -18.28 7.91 5.84
C ASP A 665 -18.33 8.06 7.37
N VAL A 666 -17.29 8.59 8.01
CA VAL A 666 -17.24 8.73 9.47
C VAL A 666 -18.40 9.57 10.02
N MET A 667 -18.87 10.57 9.26
CA MET A 667 -20.00 11.41 9.65
C MET A 667 -21.33 10.64 9.60
N GLU A 668 -21.51 9.78 8.61
CA GLU A 668 -22.67 8.90 8.52
C GLU A 668 -22.63 7.85 9.64
N LYS A 669 -21.48 7.19 9.83
CA LYS A 669 -21.25 6.25 10.93
C LYS A 669 -21.55 6.91 12.29
N ALA A 670 -21.11 8.14 12.51
CA ALA A 670 -21.40 8.89 13.74
C ALA A 670 -22.90 9.25 13.90
N ALA A 671 -23.58 9.64 12.83
CA ALA A 671 -25.01 9.95 12.84
C ALA A 671 -25.85 8.71 13.17
N ILE A 672 -25.57 7.57 12.52
CA ILE A 672 -26.23 6.29 12.81
C ILE A 672 -25.93 5.86 14.26
N SER A 673 -24.67 5.90 14.68
CA SER A 673 -24.25 5.55 16.05
C SER A 673 -25.02 6.35 17.10
N ARG A 674 -25.28 7.63 16.84
CA ARG A 674 -26.01 8.49 17.77
C ARG A 674 -27.43 8.00 18.04
N CYS A 675 -28.09 7.41 17.04
CA CYS A 675 -29.44 6.84 17.12
C CYS A 675 -29.48 5.49 17.85
N LEU A 676 -28.33 4.84 18.05
CA LEU A 676 -28.21 3.52 18.66
C LEU A 676 -27.75 3.55 20.13
N LEU A 677 -27.50 4.75 20.68
CA LEU A 677 -27.11 4.94 22.08
C LEU A 677 -28.31 5.09 23.01
N HIS A 678 -28.20 4.56 24.22
CA HIS A 678 -29.16 4.87 25.29
C HIS A 678 -28.88 6.23 25.96
N SER A 679 -29.73 6.62 26.90
CA SER A 679 -29.61 7.89 27.61
C SER A 679 -28.34 7.94 28.45
N GLY A 680 -27.42 8.85 28.12
CA GLY A 680 -26.12 8.98 28.76
C GLY A 680 -24.98 8.26 28.03
N GLY A 681 -25.31 7.41 27.04
CA GLY A 681 -24.33 6.73 26.19
C GLY A 681 -23.42 7.69 25.42
N LYS A 682 -22.22 7.22 25.05
CA LYS A 682 -21.18 8.04 24.42
C LYS A 682 -20.65 7.41 23.14
N ILE A 683 -20.28 8.26 22.18
CA ILE A 683 -19.44 7.91 21.04
C ILE A 683 -18.01 8.32 21.39
N PHE A 684 -17.04 7.44 21.12
CA PHE A 684 -15.62 7.76 21.19
C PHE A 684 -14.99 7.73 19.79
N PRO A 685 -14.14 8.74 19.46
CA PRO A 685 -13.91 9.98 20.21
C PRO A 685 -15.15 10.89 20.22
N HIS A 686 -15.31 11.73 21.25
CA HIS A 686 -16.47 12.63 21.37
C HIS A 686 -16.45 13.77 20.34
N HIS A 687 -15.26 14.26 20.01
CA HIS A 687 -15.01 15.25 18.95
C HIS A 687 -13.55 15.12 18.49
N VAL A 688 -13.28 15.56 17.27
CA VAL A 688 -11.92 15.64 16.71
C VAL A 688 -11.60 17.10 16.38
N LYS A 689 -10.38 17.53 16.69
CA LYS A 689 -9.86 18.86 16.32
C LYS A 689 -8.70 18.68 15.36
N ILE A 690 -8.82 19.28 14.18
CA ILE A 690 -7.78 19.26 13.15
C ILE A 690 -6.95 20.53 13.31
N TYR A 691 -5.62 20.37 13.38
CA TYR A 691 -4.66 21.47 13.45
C TYR A 691 -3.85 21.51 12.16
N GLY A 692 -3.50 22.71 11.71
CA GLY A 692 -2.64 22.92 10.55
C GLY A 692 -1.52 23.91 10.87
N MET A 693 -0.37 23.73 10.24
CA MET A 693 0.78 24.63 10.36
C MET A 693 1.36 24.89 8.98
N LEU A 694 1.62 26.17 8.67
CA LEU A 694 2.35 26.53 7.47
C LEU A 694 3.83 26.22 7.68
N VAL A 695 4.42 25.48 6.74
CA VAL A 695 5.83 25.10 6.76
C VAL A 695 6.47 25.38 5.41
N GLU A 696 7.73 25.77 5.42
CA GLU A 696 8.58 25.79 4.22
C GLU A 696 9.43 24.52 4.24
N SER A 697 9.29 23.66 3.22
CA SER A 697 10.02 22.40 3.13
C SER A 697 10.45 22.14 1.69
N ASN A 698 11.75 22.28 1.44
CA ASN A 698 12.34 21.92 0.15
C ASN A 698 12.19 20.42 -0.13
N LEU A 699 12.20 19.58 0.90
CA LEU A 699 12.07 18.14 0.75
C LEU A 699 10.70 17.77 0.16
N LEU A 700 9.62 18.24 0.78
CA LEU A 700 8.26 17.96 0.30
C LEU A 700 8.06 18.48 -1.14
N LEU A 701 8.69 19.62 -1.46
CA LEU A 701 8.66 20.15 -2.82
C LEU A 701 9.33 19.22 -3.84
N LEU A 702 10.47 18.60 -3.47
CA LEU A 702 11.21 17.66 -4.33
C LEU A 702 10.52 16.28 -4.43
N GLU A 703 9.79 15.87 -3.39
CA GLU A 703 8.99 14.64 -3.35
C GLU A 703 7.69 14.75 -4.17
N SER A 704 7.10 15.95 -4.25
CA SER A 704 5.85 16.18 -4.98
C SER A 704 6.03 16.65 -6.43
N ALA A 705 7.19 17.22 -6.80
CA ALA A 705 7.38 17.81 -8.13
C ALA A 705 8.84 17.88 -8.58
N VAL A 706 9.08 17.70 -9.88
CA VAL A 706 10.37 17.94 -10.54
C VAL A 706 10.61 19.43 -10.72
N GLN A 707 11.77 19.92 -10.28
CA GLN A 707 12.09 21.35 -10.21
C GLN A 707 12.76 21.85 -11.50
N GLY A 708 11.95 22.00 -12.56
CA GLY A 708 12.40 22.53 -13.85
C GLY A 708 13.18 21.51 -14.68
N THR A 709 14.11 21.99 -15.52
CA THR A 709 14.90 21.15 -16.45
C THR A 709 16.32 20.91 -15.99
N ASP A 710 16.82 21.66 -15.01
CA ASP A 710 18.21 21.55 -14.55
C ASP A 710 18.51 20.19 -13.92
N PRO A 711 17.65 19.65 -13.02
CA PRO A 711 17.88 18.31 -12.44
C PRO A 711 17.88 17.19 -13.47
N THR A 712 17.14 17.38 -14.56
CA THR A 712 16.99 16.43 -15.68
C THR A 712 17.97 16.73 -16.83
N LEU A 713 19.05 17.46 -16.57
CA LEU A 713 20.14 17.71 -17.53
C LEU A 713 19.69 18.39 -18.82
N GLY A 714 18.66 19.24 -18.70
CA GLY A 714 18.08 20.04 -19.78
C GLY A 714 16.89 19.38 -20.49
N PHE A 715 16.49 18.16 -20.12
CA PHE A 715 15.32 17.52 -20.74
C PHE A 715 14.01 18.07 -20.19
N ASN A 716 13.06 18.31 -21.09
CA ASN A 716 11.73 18.80 -20.77
C ASN A 716 10.84 17.66 -20.26
N ILE A 717 10.97 17.33 -18.97
CA ILE A 717 10.22 16.25 -18.29
C ILE A 717 9.21 16.81 -17.29
N ALA A 718 9.61 17.83 -16.52
CA ALA A 718 8.82 18.40 -15.43
C ALA A 718 7.37 18.77 -15.82
N PRO A 719 7.08 19.43 -16.96
CA PRO A 719 5.70 19.78 -17.33
C PRO A 719 4.76 18.59 -17.53
N PHE A 720 5.32 17.40 -17.77
CA PHE A 720 4.56 16.17 -18.00
C PHE A 720 4.38 15.40 -16.70
N ILE A 721 5.45 15.12 -15.95
CA ILE A 721 5.31 14.36 -14.70
C ILE A 721 4.67 15.18 -13.56
N ASN A 722 4.88 16.50 -13.52
CA ASN A 722 4.25 17.37 -12.50
C ASN A 722 2.75 17.53 -12.69
N GLN A 723 2.19 16.98 -13.78
CA GLN A 723 0.76 16.78 -13.89
C GLN A 723 0.23 15.88 -12.78
N PHE A 724 1.04 14.94 -12.28
CA PHE A 724 0.71 13.95 -11.25
C PHE A 724 1.17 14.35 -9.85
N LYS A 725 1.51 15.64 -9.63
CA LYS A 725 1.88 16.16 -8.31
C LYS A 725 0.73 15.95 -7.29
N VAL A 726 1.10 15.70 -6.04
CA VAL A 726 0.19 15.61 -4.89
C VAL A 726 0.62 16.61 -3.82
#